data_AF-A0A5N6NV25-F1
#
_entry.id   AF-A0A5N6NV25-F1
#
_cell.length_a   1.000
_cell.length_b   1.000
_cell.length_c   1.000
_cell.angle_alpha   90.00
_cell.angle_beta   90.00
_cell.angle_gamma   90.00
#
_symmetry.space_group_name_H-M   'P 1'
#
loop_
_entity.id
_entity.type
_entity.pdbx_description
1 polymer ?
#
loop_
_entity_poly.entity_id
_entity_poly.type
_entity_poly.pdbx_seq_one_letter_code
_entity_poly.pdbx_strand_id
1 'polypeptide(L)'
;MMVVSTVLSVMAYDYPPEKLAVYLSDDGGSELTFYALTQAAMFSKKWLPYCRNYKVEPRSPIAYFRSATPPSNMKHEQDYNDVKKLFEEMKNRIENVTNNGRVSDDLRLEHKGYGEWDSYTSPRDHAAIVQILLDHNEDEEGHSLPKLVYLAREKRPHHFHNFKAGAMNALIRVSSKISNGPIILNVDCDMYSNTSDTVRDALCFFMDEEKGHEIAFVQYPQCFENVTKNEVYGGSMRVLREVDFHGLDGNGGPLYVGTGCFHRRDILLGKSFDEKSRFEWKTDNEHDDTPRITIEETKNLASCTFEIDTEWGKEMGLKYGCPVEDVITGLSIHCRGWKSVFHNPKREAFLGMSAITLDQTLVQHKRWSEGDLLILISKYSPAWYGLGKINPGLIMGYLMYCLWSPSSVPTLYYSIVPSLCLLKGVPLFPSVTSGWCLPFAYIIISISAFDYLEFLRCGGTTRGWCNDRRIWLYRRTSSYLFALLDTILGSDLSFVISSKVMDNDVQARYEKEMMEFGVSSPLTTTVATLSMLNLVCFLGFGMKSVLMDAKTRRVYYETMVVHVVLCAALVVLNLPLYLALFVRKDKGKIPNSVTVKSVFLALFISIVFYFVGNFTTDLSFFRSSITILNFQSPLCSIQMRKLSMATAVAMMVLLTANIGLVVGIRFVIDREECFSHKAEYGSTVRFSFVVIKVEGAWHYNEDGVDLVVKGPKGEQIQDFRDKTSDKSDFVAHNEGLYKFCFTNKSPYHETIDFDVHSSHFYNDVEHAKDDHFKPILEQISKLEDALYNIQFEQHWLEAETDRQALINEGMSRRAMHKALVESAALIGASVLQVYLLIRLFERKLGMSRV
;
A
#
# COMPACT_ATOMS: atom_id res chain seq x y z
N MET A 1 3.12 19.53 -15.27
CA MET A 1 3.12 18.25 -16.02
C MET A 1 2.68 17.02 -15.21
N MET A 2 3.21 16.79 -14.01
CA MET A 2 2.83 15.61 -13.20
C MET A 2 1.31 15.52 -12.96
N VAL A 3 0.70 16.59 -12.43
CA VAL A 3 -0.76 16.69 -12.20
C VAL A 3 -1.56 16.38 -13.47
N VAL A 4 -1.21 17.00 -14.60
CA VAL A 4 -1.88 16.82 -15.90
C VAL A 4 -1.80 15.38 -16.38
N SER A 5 -0.64 14.73 -16.21
CA SER A 5 -0.45 13.35 -16.65
C SER A 5 -1.26 12.38 -15.80
N THR A 6 -1.35 12.63 -14.50
CA THR A 6 -2.23 11.90 -13.57
C THR A 6 -3.69 12.04 -13.98
N VAL A 7 -4.19 13.26 -14.20
CA VAL A 7 -5.57 13.53 -14.65
C VAL A 7 -5.87 12.77 -15.95
N LEU A 8 -5.01 12.88 -16.96
CA LEU A 8 -5.18 12.19 -18.24
C LEU A 8 -5.17 10.67 -18.09
N SER A 9 -4.36 10.12 -17.17
CA SER A 9 -4.32 8.69 -16.92
C SER A 9 -5.61 8.14 -16.29
N VAL A 10 -6.23 8.88 -15.38
CA VAL A 10 -7.48 8.46 -14.72
C VAL A 10 -8.72 8.77 -15.56
N MET A 11 -8.61 9.64 -16.57
CA MET A 11 -9.65 9.80 -17.59
C MET A 11 -9.65 8.64 -18.60
N ALA A 12 -8.53 7.92 -18.73
CA ALA A 12 -8.30 6.89 -19.75
C ALA A 12 -8.57 5.46 -19.28
N TYR A 13 -9.46 5.27 -18.30
CA TYR A 13 -9.88 3.94 -17.88
C TYR A 13 -10.74 3.25 -18.95
N ASP A 14 -10.72 1.93 -18.97
CA ASP A 14 -11.63 1.12 -19.79
C ASP A 14 -12.99 1.03 -19.09
N TYR A 15 -13.71 2.16 -19.10
CA TYR A 15 -15.01 2.31 -18.48
C TYR A 15 -15.86 3.29 -19.29
N PRO A 16 -17.20 3.17 -19.30
CA PRO A 16 -18.07 4.08 -20.04
C PRO A 16 -17.80 5.55 -19.65
N PRO A 17 -17.38 6.42 -20.62
CA PRO A 17 -16.97 7.79 -20.32
C PRO A 17 -18.04 8.62 -19.61
N GLU A 18 -19.31 8.42 -19.95
CA GLU A 18 -20.46 9.08 -19.36
C GLU A 18 -20.69 8.73 -17.88
N LYS A 19 -20.13 7.60 -17.41
CA LYS A 19 -20.18 7.17 -16.00
C LYS A 19 -18.93 7.60 -15.22
N LEU A 20 -17.95 8.22 -15.89
CA LEU A 20 -16.69 8.64 -15.30
C LEU A 20 -16.64 10.17 -15.15
N ALA A 21 -16.32 10.63 -13.94
CA ALA A 21 -16.12 12.04 -13.64
C ALA A 21 -14.84 12.23 -12.83
N VAL A 22 -13.95 13.10 -13.31
CA VAL A 22 -12.66 13.42 -12.72
C VAL A 22 -12.70 14.82 -12.12
N TYR A 23 -12.33 14.92 -10.85
CA TYR A 23 -12.29 16.18 -10.11
C TYR A 23 -10.86 16.46 -9.65
N LEU A 24 -10.31 17.62 -10.03
CA LEU A 24 -9.05 18.11 -9.51
C LEU A 24 -9.31 19.15 -8.42
N SER A 25 -8.82 18.91 -7.21
CA SER A 25 -8.78 19.94 -6.17
C SER A 25 -7.43 20.65 -6.14
N ASP A 26 -7.44 21.97 -6.29
CA ASP A 26 -6.28 22.84 -6.08
C ASP A 26 -6.48 23.71 -4.83
N ASP A 27 -5.82 23.30 -3.75
CA ASP A 27 -5.86 23.99 -2.46
C ASP A 27 -5.20 25.38 -2.51
N GLY A 28 -4.34 25.66 -3.49
CA GLY A 28 -3.71 26.96 -3.69
C GLY A 28 -4.50 27.90 -4.60
N GLY A 29 -5.53 27.40 -5.28
CA GLY A 29 -6.30 28.18 -6.26
C GLY A 29 -5.42 28.78 -7.37
N SER A 30 -4.41 28.05 -7.85
CA SER A 30 -3.44 28.59 -8.79
C SER A 30 -4.01 28.67 -10.21
N GLU A 31 -3.94 29.85 -10.81
CA GLU A 31 -4.28 30.05 -12.22
C GLU A 31 -3.43 29.18 -13.15
N LEU A 32 -2.18 28.88 -12.77
CA LEU A 32 -1.28 28.02 -13.54
C LEU A 32 -1.76 26.56 -13.56
N THR A 33 -2.28 26.05 -12.43
CA THR A 33 -2.89 24.72 -12.36
C THR A 33 -4.13 24.66 -13.25
N PHE A 34 -4.97 25.70 -13.20
CA PHE A 34 -6.16 25.78 -14.04
C PHE A 34 -5.82 25.82 -15.53
N TYR A 35 -4.83 26.62 -15.94
CA TYR A 35 -4.32 26.62 -17.31
C TYR A 35 -3.77 25.26 -17.73
N ALA A 36 -2.98 24.61 -16.88
CA ALA A 36 -2.47 23.27 -17.18
C ALA A 36 -3.61 22.27 -17.39
N LEU A 37 -4.70 22.40 -16.63
CA LEU A 37 -5.88 21.55 -16.76
C LEU A 37 -6.71 21.87 -18.03
N THR A 38 -6.78 23.13 -18.47
CA THR A 38 -7.44 23.49 -19.73
C THR A 38 -6.69 22.91 -20.93
N GLN A 39 -5.35 22.98 -20.91
CA GLN A 39 -4.51 22.33 -21.91
C GLN A 39 -4.68 20.80 -21.90
N ALA A 40 -4.80 20.19 -20.71
CA ALA A 40 -5.09 18.76 -20.57
C ALA A 40 -6.45 18.39 -21.17
N ALA A 41 -7.49 19.19 -20.93
CA ALA A 41 -8.82 18.98 -21.48
C ALA A 41 -8.80 19.00 -23.03
N MET A 42 -8.05 19.93 -23.63
CA MET A 42 -7.86 19.98 -25.09
C MET A 42 -7.14 18.74 -25.62
N PHE A 43 -6.04 18.34 -24.97
CA PHE A 43 -5.26 17.17 -25.39
C PHE A 43 -6.01 15.84 -25.19
N SER A 44 -6.89 15.77 -24.17
CA SER A 44 -7.68 14.57 -23.87
C SER A 44 -8.52 14.08 -25.06
N LYS A 45 -9.00 15.01 -25.91
CA LYS A 45 -9.76 14.72 -27.14
C LYS A 45 -9.01 13.85 -28.15
N LYS A 46 -7.68 13.85 -28.08
CA LYS A 46 -6.79 13.04 -28.92
C LYS A 46 -6.20 11.86 -28.15
N TRP A 47 -5.85 12.08 -26.88
CA TRP A 47 -5.23 11.07 -26.03
C TRP A 47 -6.16 9.91 -25.71
N LEU A 48 -7.43 10.18 -25.39
CA LEU A 48 -8.38 9.16 -24.97
C LEU A 48 -8.77 8.19 -26.10
N PRO A 49 -9.10 8.66 -27.32
CA PRO A 49 -9.29 7.76 -28.46
C PRO A 49 -8.04 6.93 -28.77
N TYR A 50 -6.86 7.56 -28.77
CA TYR A 50 -5.59 6.86 -28.98
C TYR A 50 -5.39 5.74 -27.93
N CYS A 51 -5.67 6.03 -26.66
CA CYS A 51 -5.61 5.04 -25.58
C CYS A 51 -6.56 3.87 -25.77
N ARG A 52 -7.79 4.15 -26.23
CA ARG A 52 -8.84 3.14 -26.48
C ARG A 52 -8.48 2.27 -27.69
N ASN A 53 -8.14 2.89 -28.82
CA ASN A 53 -7.88 2.23 -30.09
C ASN A 53 -6.65 1.31 -30.04
N TYR A 54 -5.62 1.73 -29.30
CA TYR A 54 -4.34 1.00 -29.24
C TYR A 54 -4.06 0.32 -27.90
N LYS A 55 -5.06 0.27 -26.99
CA LYS A 55 -4.94 -0.33 -25.65
C LYS A 55 -3.66 0.10 -24.92
N VAL A 56 -3.40 1.40 -24.92
CA VAL A 56 -2.15 2.00 -24.43
C VAL A 56 -1.94 1.74 -22.95
N GLU A 57 -0.79 1.19 -22.57
CA GLU A 57 -0.37 1.14 -21.17
C GLU A 57 1.13 1.52 -21.05
N PRO A 58 1.55 2.29 -20.02
CA PRO A 58 0.74 2.92 -18.98
C PRO A 58 -0.21 4.01 -19.51
N ARG A 59 -1.27 4.33 -18.78
CA ARG A 59 -2.27 5.35 -19.18
C ARG A 59 -1.77 6.80 -19.03
N SER A 60 -0.66 6.99 -18.34
CA SER A 60 -0.01 8.29 -18.18
C SER A 60 0.81 8.64 -19.43
N PRO A 61 0.52 9.76 -20.13
CA PRO A 61 1.22 10.10 -21.37
C PRO A 61 2.71 10.37 -21.14
N ILE A 62 3.09 10.99 -20.02
CA ILE A 62 4.52 11.22 -19.71
C ILE A 62 5.28 9.91 -19.48
N ALA A 63 4.65 8.91 -18.86
CA ALA A 63 5.26 7.60 -18.62
C ALA A 63 5.31 6.78 -19.92
N TYR A 64 4.23 6.82 -20.69
CA TYR A 64 4.13 6.13 -21.98
C TYR A 64 5.16 6.66 -22.98
N PHE A 65 5.21 7.96 -23.25
CA PHE A 65 6.15 8.51 -24.24
C PHE A 65 7.62 8.46 -23.81
N ARG A 66 7.90 8.29 -22.51
CA ARG A 66 9.27 8.06 -22.00
C ARG A 66 9.77 6.65 -22.29
N SER A 67 8.88 5.66 -22.31
CA SER A 67 9.23 4.23 -22.38
C SER A 67 8.85 3.56 -23.72
N ALA A 68 7.89 4.12 -24.45
CA ALA A 68 7.35 3.53 -25.66
C ALA A 68 8.34 3.60 -26.84
N THR A 69 8.54 2.46 -27.49
CA THR A 69 9.14 2.39 -28.83
C THR A 69 8.08 2.68 -29.89
N PRO A 70 8.44 3.33 -31.02
CA PRO A 70 7.52 3.52 -32.13
C PRO A 70 6.94 2.17 -32.59
N PRO A 71 5.62 2.08 -32.79
CA PRO A 71 4.98 0.84 -33.22
C PRO A 71 5.34 0.50 -34.68
N SER A 72 5.33 -0.79 -35.03
CA SER A 72 5.71 -1.28 -36.36
C SER A 72 4.60 -1.15 -37.41
N ASN A 73 3.35 -0.98 -36.99
CA ASN A 73 2.22 -0.78 -37.90
C ASN A 73 2.22 0.67 -38.40
N MET A 74 2.25 0.88 -39.71
CA MET A 74 2.36 2.20 -40.33
C MET A 74 1.27 3.19 -39.90
N LYS A 75 0.02 2.74 -39.73
CA LYS A 75 -1.08 3.60 -39.24
C LYS A 75 -0.86 3.97 -37.77
N HIS A 76 -0.51 2.98 -36.95
CA HIS A 76 -0.24 3.22 -35.53
C HIS A 76 0.99 4.11 -35.34
N GLU A 77 2.02 3.97 -36.18
CA GLU A 77 3.23 4.80 -36.13
C GLU A 77 2.92 6.26 -36.45
N GLN A 78 2.08 6.50 -37.46
CA GLN A 78 1.61 7.83 -37.79
C GLN A 78 0.81 8.45 -36.64
N ASP A 79 -0.19 7.73 -36.12
CA ASP A 79 -1.01 8.20 -34.98
C ASP A 79 -0.14 8.42 -33.73
N TYR A 80 0.82 7.54 -33.46
CA TYR A 80 1.78 7.70 -32.36
C TYR A 80 2.59 8.99 -32.49
N ASN A 81 3.13 9.27 -33.68
CA ASN A 81 3.93 10.47 -33.93
C ASN A 81 3.10 11.74 -33.81
N ASP A 82 1.87 11.73 -34.32
CA ASP A 82 0.95 12.86 -34.26
C ASP A 82 0.55 13.17 -32.81
N VAL A 83 0.16 12.15 -32.03
CA VAL A 83 -0.21 12.33 -30.62
C VAL A 83 0.99 12.72 -29.78
N LYS A 84 2.19 12.15 -30.04
CA LYS A 84 3.43 12.54 -29.35
C LYS A 84 3.80 14.00 -29.60
N LYS A 85 3.65 14.47 -30.85
CA LYS A 85 3.87 15.87 -31.20
C LYS A 85 2.93 16.80 -30.41
N LEU A 86 1.64 16.48 -30.38
CA LEU A 86 0.64 17.25 -29.61
C LEU A 86 0.92 17.24 -28.10
N PHE A 87 1.40 16.12 -27.57
CA PHE A 87 1.82 16.03 -26.17
C PHE A 87 3.00 16.97 -25.87
N GLU A 88 4.04 16.98 -26.69
CA GLU A 88 5.19 17.88 -26.50
C GLU A 88 4.80 19.35 -26.70
N GLU A 89 3.89 19.67 -27.63
CA GLU A 89 3.34 21.02 -27.79
C GLU A 89 2.58 21.47 -26.54
N MET A 90 1.69 20.64 -26.00
CA MET A 90 0.96 20.89 -24.75
C MET A 90 1.95 21.12 -23.59
N LYS A 91 2.94 20.24 -23.45
CA LYS A 91 3.98 20.34 -22.41
C LYS A 91 4.76 21.65 -22.51
N ASN A 92 5.24 22.01 -23.70
CA ASN A 92 5.98 23.24 -23.93
C ASN A 92 5.15 24.49 -23.60
N ARG A 93 3.85 24.50 -23.94
CA ARG A 93 2.94 25.60 -23.57
C ARG A 93 2.83 25.75 -22.06
N ILE A 94 2.59 24.64 -21.35
CA ILE A 94 2.48 24.62 -19.89
C ILE A 94 3.79 25.09 -19.25
N GLU A 95 4.94 24.59 -19.71
CA GLU A 95 6.26 24.95 -19.18
C GLU A 95 6.58 26.43 -19.42
N ASN A 96 6.29 26.97 -20.61
CA ASN A 96 6.48 28.39 -20.91
C ASN A 96 5.65 29.30 -20.00
N VAL A 97 4.37 28.99 -19.82
CA VAL A 97 3.48 29.77 -18.93
C VAL A 97 3.91 29.64 -17.46
N THR A 98 4.33 28.45 -17.04
CA THR A 98 4.84 28.20 -15.68
C THR A 98 6.14 28.98 -15.42
N ASN A 99 7.07 29.00 -16.37
CA ASN A 99 8.33 29.75 -16.29
C ASN A 99 8.11 31.26 -16.25
N ASN A 100 7.09 31.74 -16.96
CA ASN A 100 6.68 33.15 -16.92
C ASN A 100 5.97 33.52 -15.61
N GLY A 101 5.50 32.53 -14.84
CA GLY A 101 4.85 32.71 -13.54
C GLY A 101 3.43 33.29 -13.58
N ARG A 102 2.87 33.53 -14.77
CA ARG A 102 1.51 34.05 -14.97
C ARG A 102 0.92 33.62 -16.32
N VAL A 103 -0.40 33.54 -16.39
CA VAL A 103 -1.13 33.40 -17.66
C VAL A 103 -1.28 34.80 -18.28
N SER A 104 -1.03 34.95 -19.58
CA SER A 104 -1.20 36.25 -20.25
C SER A 104 -2.68 36.58 -20.48
N ASP A 105 -3.01 37.87 -20.59
CA ASP A 105 -4.39 38.31 -20.79
C ASP A 105 -5.01 37.72 -22.07
N ASP A 106 -4.22 37.60 -23.14
CA ASP A 106 -4.67 36.95 -24.40
C ASP A 106 -5.10 35.49 -24.18
N LEU A 107 -4.35 34.74 -23.35
CA LEU A 107 -4.68 33.36 -23.01
C LEU A 107 -5.88 33.28 -22.05
N ARG A 108 -6.06 34.29 -21.18
CA ARG A 108 -7.25 34.38 -20.30
C ARG A 108 -8.53 34.56 -21.11
N LEU A 109 -8.47 35.21 -22.27
CA LEU A 109 -9.62 35.37 -23.17
C LEU A 109 -10.07 34.05 -23.82
N GLU A 110 -9.22 33.02 -23.86
CA GLU A 110 -9.57 31.71 -24.43
C GLU A 110 -10.60 30.95 -23.57
N HIS A 111 -10.74 31.29 -22.28
CA HIS A 111 -11.68 30.60 -21.38
C HIS A 111 -12.36 31.54 -20.39
N LYS A 112 -13.70 31.62 -20.44
CA LYS A 112 -14.49 32.55 -19.59
C LYS A 112 -14.30 32.36 -18.08
N GLY A 113 -13.93 31.14 -17.65
CA GLY A 113 -13.66 30.80 -16.25
C GLY A 113 -12.50 31.57 -15.60
N TYR A 114 -11.63 32.23 -16.36
CA TYR A 114 -10.54 33.05 -15.79
C TYR A 114 -11.05 34.25 -14.98
N GLY A 115 -12.29 34.70 -15.20
CA GLY A 115 -12.89 35.79 -14.42
C GLY A 115 -12.98 35.50 -12.91
N GLU A 116 -12.94 34.23 -12.50
CA GLU A 116 -12.93 33.85 -11.08
C GLU A 116 -11.66 34.36 -10.36
N TRP A 117 -10.54 34.51 -11.08
CA TRP A 117 -9.28 35.04 -10.55
C TRP A 117 -9.23 36.56 -10.47
N ASP A 118 -10.21 37.28 -11.01
CA ASP A 118 -10.28 38.75 -10.89
C ASP A 118 -10.53 39.17 -9.44
N SER A 119 -11.18 38.31 -8.65
CA SER A 119 -11.43 38.50 -7.21
C SER A 119 -10.41 37.80 -6.29
N TYR A 120 -9.40 37.15 -6.87
CA TYR A 120 -8.42 36.36 -6.12
C TYR A 120 -7.39 37.26 -5.44
N THR A 121 -7.22 37.11 -4.13
CA THR A 121 -6.25 37.91 -3.34
C THR A 121 -4.96 37.13 -3.10
N SER A 122 -5.05 35.92 -2.55
CA SER A 122 -3.89 35.10 -2.21
C SER A 122 -4.26 33.62 -2.04
N PRO A 123 -3.29 32.68 -1.98
CA PRO A 123 -3.57 31.25 -1.73
C PRO A 123 -4.23 30.96 -0.36
N ARG A 124 -4.30 31.96 0.52
CA ARG A 124 -4.95 31.87 1.85
C ARG A 124 -6.22 32.71 1.95
N ASP A 125 -6.54 33.47 0.91
CA ASP A 125 -7.70 34.35 0.85
C ASP A 125 -8.24 34.44 -0.58
N HIS A 126 -9.22 33.60 -0.88
CA HIS A 126 -9.90 33.57 -2.17
C HIS A 126 -11.28 32.90 -2.03
N ALA A 127 -12.22 33.30 -2.89
CA ALA A 127 -13.52 32.63 -2.99
C ALA A 127 -13.40 31.19 -3.51
N ALA A 128 -14.46 30.41 -3.37
CA ALA A 128 -14.54 29.10 -4.00
C ALA A 128 -14.60 29.24 -5.53
N ILE A 129 -13.77 28.47 -6.22
CA ILE A 129 -13.69 28.42 -7.69
C ILE A 129 -14.13 27.02 -8.12
N VAL A 130 -15.19 26.92 -8.90
CA VAL A 130 -15.69 25.67 -9.49
C VAL A 130 -15.82 25.89 -10.99
N GLN A 131 -15.12 25.09 -11.78
CA GLN A 131 -15.17 25.16 -13.24
C GLN A 131 -15.33 23.77 -13.83
N ILE A 132 -16.33 23.60 -14.71
CA ILE A 132 -16.54 22.36 -15.45
C ILE A 132 -15.93 22.54 -16.83
N LEU A 133 -14.84 21.83 -17.11
CA LEU A 133 -14.04 21.96 -18.33
C LEU A 133 -14.54 21.04 -19.44
N LEU A 134 -15.04 19.85 -19.06
CA LEU A 134 -15.65 18.89 -19.96
C LEU A 134 -16.97 18.41 -19.33
N ASP A 135 -18.07 18.52 -20.08
CA ASP A 135 -19.42 18.04 -19.71
C ASP A 135 -20.18 17.68 -20.98
N HIS A 136 -20.35 16.38 -21.24
CA HIS A 136 -20.94 15.86 -22.48
C HIS A 136 -20.21 16.32 -23.76
N ASN A 137 -18.93 16.71 -23.66
CA ASN A 137 -18.11 16.97 -24.83
C ASN A 137 -17.79 15.66 -25.56
N GLU A 138 -17.66 15.74 -26.87
CA GLU A 138 -17.25 14.61 -27.70
C GLU A 138 -15.76 14.70 -28.06
N ASP A 139 -15.14 13.53 -28.22
CA ASP A 139 -13.86 13.38 -28.88
C ASP A 139 -14.01 13.55 -30.40
N GLU A 140 -12.92 13.47 -31.15
CA GLU A 140 -12.96 13.63 -32.61
C GLU A 140 -13.61 12.46 -33.36
N GLU A 141 -13.81 11.34 -32.68
CA GLU A 141 -14.51 10.16 -33.21
C GLU A 141 -16.01 10.20 -32.86
N GLY A 142 -16.47 11.23 -32.14
CA GLY A 142 -17.86 11.41 -31.73
C GLY A 142 -18.25 10.66 -30.45
N HIS A 143 -17.30 10.10 -29.70
CA HIS A 143 -17.60 9.48 -28.40
C HIS A 143 -17.56 10.51 -27.27
N SER A 144 -18.40 10.32 -26.26
CA SER A 144 -18.40 11.17 -25.08
C SER A 144 -17.08 11.10 -24.31
N LEU A 145 -16.67 12.24 -23.73
CA LEU A 145 -15.51 12.37 -22.87
C LEU A 145 -15.93 12.36 -21.39
N PRO A 146 -15.08 11.82 -20.49
CA PRO A 146 -15.32 11.90 -19.06
C PRO A 146 -15.45 13.34 -18.59
N LYS A 147 -16.35 13.58 -17.63
CA LYS A 147 -16.54 14.89 -17.02
C LYS A 147 -15.25 15.33 -16.32
N LEU A 148 -14.82 16.57 -16.53
CA LEU A 148 -13.62 17.13 -15.91
C LEU A 148 -13.95 18.42 -15.16
N VAL A 149 -13.72 18.40 -13.84
CA VAL A 149 -14.08 19.51 -12.95
C VAL A 149 -12.85 20.00 -12.19
N TYR A 150 -12.63 21.30 -12.23
CA TYR A 150 -11.66 22.00 -11.38
C TYR A 150 -12.36 22.56 -10.14
N LEU A 151 -11.75 22.36 -8.97
CA LEU A 151 -12.22 22.88 -7.69
C LEU A 151 -11.07 23.53 -6.92
N ALA A 152 -11.21 24.81 -6.58
CA ALA A 152 -10.49 25.41 -5.46
C ALA A 152 -11.52 25.81 -4.41
N ARG A 153 -11.46 25.19 -3.23
CA ARG A 153 -12.38 25.54 -2.13
C ARG A 153 -12.09 26.93 -1.58
N GLU A 154 -13.09 27.56 -0.98
CA GLU A 154 -12.90 28.87 -0.37
C GLU A 154 -11.86 28.81 0.76
N LYS A 155 -10.98 29.82 0.80
CA LYS A 155 -10.02 30.00 1.88
C LYS A 155 -10.11 31.42 2.41
N ARG A 156 -10.07 31.55 3.73
CA ARG A 156 -10.04 32.83 4.45
C ARG A 156 -8.96 32.78 5.54
N PRO A 157 -8.23 33.88 5.82
CA PRO A 157 -7.10 33.87 6.75
C PRO A 157 -7.40 33.38 8.17
N HIS A 158 -8.64 33.56 8.64
CA HIS A 158 -9.07 33.20 9.99
C HIS A 158 -9.79 31.84 10.08
N HIS A 159 -9.86 31.08 8.98
CA HIS A 159 -10.56 29.80 8.95
C HIS A 159 -9.58 28.64 8.73
N PHE A 160 -9.50 27.72 9.69
CA PHE A 160 -8.65 26.53 9.55
C PHE A 160 -9.27 25.54 8.56
N HIS A 161 -8.46 25.05 7.62
CA HIS A 161 -8.97 24.34 6.44
C HIS A 161 -8.65 22.83 6.45
N ASN A 162 -8.05 22.26 7.50
CA ASN A 162 -7.85 20.81 7.61
C ASN A 162 -7.11 20.15 6.43
N PHE A 163 -6.21 20.88 5.74
CA PHE A 163 -5.34 20.37 4.67
C PHE A 163 -6.06 19.44 3.66
N LYS A 164 -5.51 18.25 3.39
CA LYS A 164 -6.03 17.27 2.42
C LYS A 164 -7.41 16.74 2.83
N ALA A 165 -7.66 16.47 4.11
CA ALA A 165 -8.96 16.01 4.61
C ALA A 165 -10.09 16.98 4.21
N GLY A 166 -9.89 18.28 4.43
CA GLY A 166 -10.89 19.29 4.07
C GLY A 166 -11.06 19.48 2.56
N ALA A 167 -9.99 19.30 1.77
CA ALA A 167 -10.06 19.34 0.31
C ALA A 167 -10.90 18.17 -0.23
N MET A 168 -10.64 16.96 0.27
CA MET A 168 -11.40 15.75 -0.06
C MET A 168 -12.87 15.87 0.37
N ASN A 169 -13.14 16.43 1.55
CA ASN A 169 -14.52 16.64 2.01
C ASN A 169 -15.28 17.64 1.12
N ALA A 170 -14.64 18.74 0.71
CA ALA A 170 -15.21 19.66 -0.27
C ALA A 170 -15.52 18.96 -1.61
N LEU A 171 -14.60 18.12 -2.11
CA LEU A 171 -14.82 17.31 -3.31
C LEU A 171 -16.00 16.34 -3.17
N ILE A 172 -16.15 15.65 -2.04
CA ILE A 172 -17.26 14.72 -1.80
C ILE A 172 -18.59 15.48 -1.85
N ARG A 173 -18.67 16.67 -1.25
CA ARG A 173 -19.87 17.52 -1.28
C ARG A 173 -20.16 18.04 -2.68
N VAL A 174 -19.19 18.67 -3.34
CA VAL A 174 -19.36 19.23 -4.69
C VAL A 174 -19.74 18.15 -5.70
N SER A 175 -19.07 17.00 -5.68
CA SER A 175 -19.38 15.90 -6.59
C SER A 175 -20.78 15.32 -6.39
N SER A 176 -21.34 15.40 -5.17
CA SER A 176 -22.72 14.93 -4.89
C SER A 176 -23.80 15.70 -5.67
N LYS A 177 -23.51 16.92 -6.12
CA LYS A 177 -24.42 17.73 -6.93
C LYS A 177 -24.13 17.69 -8.42
N ILE A 178 -22.87 17.45 -8.82
CA ILE A 178 -22.46 17.48 -10.23
C ILE A 178 -22.63 16.11 -10.91
N SER A 179 -22.21 15.03 -10.27
CA SER A 179 -22.22 13.67 -10.85
C SER A 179 -22.85 12.62 -9.94
N ASN A 180 -22.86 12.85 -8.63
CA ASN A 180 -23.42 11.97 -7.61
C ASN A 180 -22.97 10.50 -7.70
N GLY A 181 -21.74 10.25 -8.19
CA GLY A 181 -21.23 8.90 -8.41
C GLY A 181 -21.18 8.08 -7.09
N PRO A 182 -21.69 6.83 -7.06
CA PRO A 182 -21.77 6.03 -5.83
C PRO A 182 -20.42 5.52 -5.33
N ILE A 183 -19.44 5.40 -6.24
CA ILE A 183 -18.07 5.01 -5.94
C ILE A 183 -17.16 6.21 -6.16
N ILE A 184 -16.22 6.41 -5.23
CA ILE A 184 -15.24 7.50 -5.25
C ILE A 184 -13.85 6.88 -5.21
N LEU A 185 -13.08 7.09 -6.26
CA LEU A 185 -11.65 6.81 -6.27
C LEU A 185 -10.88 8.04 -5.81
N ASN A 186 -10.04 7.91 -4.78
CA ASN A 186 -9.08 8.96 -4.41
C ASN A 186 -7.68 8.62 -4.92
N VAL A 187 -7.02 9.59 -5.54
CA VAL A 187 -5.65 9.47 -6.08
C VAL A 187 -4.89 10.74 -5.80
N ASP A 188 -3.66 10.61 -5.32
CA ASP A 188 -2.73 11.73 -5.18
C ASP A 188 -2.23 12.21 -6.55
N CYS A 189 -1.97 13.52 -6.68
CA CYS A 189 -1.55 14.11 -7.96
C CYS A 189 -0.21 13.57 -8.49
N ASP A 190 0.60 12.91 -7.65
CA ASP A 190 1.84 12.26 -8.06
C ASP A 190 1.70 10.75 -8.31
N MET A 191 0.49 10.20 -8.29
CA MET A 191 0.15 8.81 -8.58
C MET A 191 -0.69 8.75 -9.86
N TYR A 192 -0.24 8.02 -10.87
CA TYR A 192 -0.99 7.83 -12.12
C TYR A 192 -1.49 6.40 -12.26
N SER A 193 -2.53 6.22 -13.09
CA SER A 193 -3.02 4.88 -13.43
C SER A 193 -2.09 4.18 -14.43
N ASN A 194 -1.60 3.00 -14.06
CA ASN A 194 -0.73 2.19 -14.90
C ASN A 194 -1.51 1.20 -15.78
N THR A 195 -2.75 0.87 -15.44
CA THR A 195 -3.62 -0.01 -16.23
C THR A 195 -5.02 0.60 -16.41
N SER A 196 -5.73 0.22 -17.48
CA SER A 196 -7.12 0.65 -17.68
C SER A 196 -8.15 -0.06 -16.82
N ASP A 197 -7.79 -1.22 -16.28
CA ASP A 197 -8.80 -2.19 -15.83
C ASP A 197 -9.14 -2.00 -14.35
N THR A 198 -8.37 -1.18 -13.64
CA THR A 198 -8.47 -0.91 -12.20
C THR A 198 -9.88 -0.58 -11.71
N VAL A 199 -10.67 0.17 -12.50
CA VAL A 199 -12.05 0.50 -12.14
C VAL A 199 -12.92 -0.75 -12.16
N ARG A 200 -12.77 -1.61 -13.17
CA ARG A 200 -13.53 -2.86 -13.31
C ARG A 200 -13.14 -3.83 -12.18
N ASP A 201 -11.83 -3.99 -11.93
CA ASP A 201 -11.30 -4.82 -10.85
C ASP A 201 -11.85 -4.42 -9.47
N ALA A 202 -11.87 -3.11 -9.17
CA ALA A 202 -12.44 -2.62 -7.91
C ALA A 202 -13.94 -2.87 -7.81
N LEU A 203 -14.66 -2.68 -8.92
CA LEU A 203 -16.11 -2.89 -8.98
C LEU A 203 -16.51 -4.35 -8.79
N CYS A 204 -15.69 -5.32 -9.20
CA CYS A 204 -15.93 -6.74 -8.92
C CYS A 204 -16.16 -6.99 -7.41
N PHE A 205 -15.35 -6.37 -6.55
CA PHE A 205 -15.51 -6.53 -5.09
C PHE A 205 -16.78 -5.88 -4.54
N PHE A 206 -17.23 -4.76 -5.10
CA PHE A 206 -18.44 -4.08 -4.63
C PHE A 206 -19.72 -4.71 -5.17
N MET A 207 -19.66 -5.29 -6.37
CA MET A 207 -20.79 -5.92 -7.05
C MET A 207 -20.97 -7.39 -6.70
N ASP A 208 -20.04 -7.99 -5.97
CA ASP A 208 -20.17 -9.34 -5.44
C ASP A 208 -21.46 -9.51 -4.61
N GLU A 209 -22.30 -10.46 -5.02
CA GLU A 209 -23.66 -10.63 -4.48
C GLU A 209 -23.67 -11.16 -3.04
N GLU A 210 -22.62 -11.89 -2.65
CA GLU A 210 -22.50 -12.52 -1.36
C GLU A 210 -21.88 -11.58 -0.31
N LYS A 211 -20.73 -10.99 -0.61
CA LYS A 211 -19.89 -10.24 0.33
C LYS A 211 -19.73 -8.78 -0.05
N GLY A 212 -20.02 -8.37 -1.28
CA GLY A 212 -19.81 -7.00 -1.75
C GLY A 212 -20.58 -5.95 -0.95
N HIS A 213 -21.74 -6.34 -0.41
CA HIS A 213 -22.54 -5.49 0.47
C HIS A 213 -21.86 -5.13 1.81
N GLU A 214 -20.85 -5.90 2.26
CA GLU A 214 -20.06 -5.65 3.48
C GLU A 214 -18.81 -4.79 3.22
N ILE A 215 -18.41 -4.63 1.95
CA ILE A 215 -17.17 -3.96 1.58
C ILE A 215 -17.37 -2.46 1.50
N ALA A 216 -16.58 -1.73 2.29
CA ALA A 216 -16.60 -0.27 2.30
C ALA A 216 -15.66 0.35 1.27
N PHE A 217 -14.47 -0.22 1.17
CA PHE A 217 -13.44 0.28 0.28
C PHE A 217 -12.48 -0.82 -0.17
N VAL A 218 -11.91 -0.62 -1.35
CA VAL A 218 -10.89 -1.48 -1.95
C VAL A 218 -9.60 -0.69 -2.04
N GLN A 219 -8.58 -1.11 -1.30
CA GLN A 219 -7.28 -0.47 -1.23
C GLN A 219 -6.29 -1.18 -2.16
N TYR A 220 -5.68 -0.43 -3.06
CA TYR A 220 -4.56 -0.88 -3.88
C TYR A 220 -3.22 -0.55 -3.22
N PRO A 221 -2.14 -1.28 -3.55
CA PRO A 221 -0.81 -0.95 -3.07
C PRO A 221 -0.32 0.40 -3.62
N GLN A 222 0.45 1.12 -2.79
CA GLN A 222 1.21 2.28 -3.25
C GLN A 222 2.52 1.81 -3.90
N CYS A 223 2.55 1.81 -5.23
CA CYS A 223 3.74 1.46 -6.00
C CYS A 223 4.38 2.71 -6.61
N PHE A 224 5.67 2.63 -6.94
CA PHE A 224 6.44 3.78 -7.40
C PHE A 224 7.28 3.44 -8.63
N GLU A 225 7.31 4.33 -9.63
CA GLU A 225 8.05 4.09 -10.88
C GLU A 225 9.57 4.28 -10.72
N ASN A 226 9.99 5.15 -9.80
CA ASN A 226 11.38 5.56 -9.65
C ASN A 226 12.17 4.68 -8.66
N VAL A 227 11.75 3.44 -8.43
CA VAL A 227 12.39 2.57 -7.43
C VAL A 227 13.69 1.99 -7.98
N THR A 228 14.80 2.15 -7.25
CA THR A 228 16.09 1.56 -7.59
C THR A 228 16.18 0.08 -7.20
N LYS A 229 17.04 -0.69 -7.86
CA LYS A 229 17.19 -2.15 -7.64
C LYS A 229 17.38 -2.54 -6.18
N ASN A 230 18.20 -1.80 -5.44
CA ASN A 230 18.51 -2.06 -4.03
C ASN A 230 17.86 -1.05 -3.07
N GLU A 231 16.94 -0.22 -3.56
CA GLU A 231 16.08 0.66 -2.74
C GLU A 231 16.78 1.35 -1.57
N VAL A 232 17.63 2.29 -1.92
CA VAL A 232 18.52 2.98 -0.97
C VAL A 232 17.79 3.54 0.26
N TYR A 233 16.53 3.95 0.11
CA TYR A 233 15.69 4.50 1.18
C TYR A 233 14.50 3.61 1.59
N GLY A 234 14.36 2.40 1.03
CA GLY A 234 13.26 1.48 1.38
C GLY A 234 11.85 2.03 1.10
N GLY A 235 11.70 2.84 0.05
CA GLY A 235 10.48 3.61 -0.21
C GLY A 235 9.27 2.79 -0.68
N SER A 236 9.47 1.62 -1.30
CA SER A 236 8.35 0.77 -1.76
C SER A 236 7.62 0.02 -0.64
N MET A 237 8.21 -0.05 0.55
CA MET A 237 7.66 -0.80 1.70
C MET A 237 7.23 -2.23 1.32
N ARG A 238 8.08 -2.97 0.59
CA ARG A 238 7.76 -4.30 0.02
C ARG A 238 7.06 -5.27 0.98
N VAL A 239 7.58 -5.45 2.18
CA VAL A 239 7.01 -6.38 3.16
C VAL A 239 5.59 -5.96 3.56
N LEU A 240 5.33 -4.66 3.65
CA LEU A 240 3.98 -4.15 3.93
C LEU A 240 3.00 -4.53 2.81
N ARG A 241 3.44 -4.39 1.56
CA ARG A 241 2.64 -4.72 0.37
C ARG A 241 2.41 -6.23 0.22
N GLU A 242 3.47 -7.02 0.29
CA GLU A 242 3.43 -8.45 -0.04
C GLU A 242 2.97 -9.32 1.15
N VAL A 243 3.07 -8.82 2.38
CA VAL A 243 2.81 -9.60 3.60
C VAL A 243 1.81 -8.93 4.51
N ASP A 244 2.11 -7.73 5.02
CA ASP A 244 1.29 -7.13 6.10
C ASP A 244 -0.15 -6.91 5.65
N PHE A 245 -0.37 -6.27 4.50
CA PHE A 245 -1.71 -5.91 4.04
C PHE A 245 -2.54 -7.13 3.64
N HIS A 246 -1.92 -8.16 3.08
CA HIS A 246 -2.57 -9.47 2.89
C HIS A 246 -2.96 -10.12 4.23
N GLY A 247 -2.11 -10.00 5.26
CA GLY A 247 -2.42 -10.49 6.60
C GLY A 247 -3.60 -9.75 7.25
N LEU A 248 -3.70 -8.44 7.04
CA LEU A 248 -4.82 -7.62 7.55
C LEU A 248 -6.11 -7.85 6.78
N ASP A 249 -6.02 -8.11 5.48
CA ASP A 249 -7.16 -8.46 4.63
C ASP A 249 -7.93 -9.66 5.19
N GLY A 250 -7.18 -10.71 5.60
CA GLY A 250 -7.75 -11.87 6.28
C GLY A 250 -8.30 -11.63 7.70
N ASN A 251 -8.27 -10.39 8.21
CA ASN A 251 -8.81 -9.98 9.50
C ASN A 251 -9.89 -8.89 9.41
N GLY A 252 -10.43 -8.64 8.21
CA GLY A 252 -11.49 -7.64 7.98
C GLY A 252 -11.08 -6.48 7.08
N GLY A 253 -9.85 -6.51 6.54
CA GLY A 253 -9.42 -5.59 5.50
C GLY A 253 -8.22 -4.71 5.89
N PRO A 254 -7.45 -4.22 4.92
CA PRO A 254 -6.32 -3.31 5.17
C PRO A 254 -6.80 -1.92 5.63
N LEU A 255 -5.88 -1.15 6.18
CA LEU A 255 -6.08 0.27 6.50
C LEU A 255 -6.25 1.07 5.20
N TYR A 256 -7.01 2.17 5.28
CA TYR A 256 -7.00 3.19 4.24
C TYR A 256 -5.70 4.01 4.32
N VAL A 257 -4.93 4.06 3.24
CA VAL A 257 -3.60 4.72 3.18
C VAL A 257 -3.54 5.94 2.26
N GLY A 258 -4.69 6.57 1.99
CA GLY A 258 -4.71 7.94 1.47
C GLY A 258 -4.63 8.11 -0.05
N THR A 259 -4.40 7.04 -0.83
CA THR A 259 -4.36 7.06 -2.31
C THR A 259 -4.64 5.67 -2.89
N GLY A 260 -5.08 5.60 -4.15
CA GLY A 260 -5.36 4.35 -4.85
C GLY A 260 -6.46 3.53 -4.16
N CYS A 261 -7.47 4.20 -3.60
CA CYS A 261 -8.53 3.54 -2.85
C CYS A 261 -9.90 3.90 -3.42
N PHE A 262 -10.72 2.89 -3.65
CA PHE A 262 -12.11 3.06 -4.07
C PHE A 262 -12.99 2.99 -2.85
N HIS A 263 -13.81 4.00 -2.61
CA HIS A 263 -14.74 4.07 -1.48
C HIS A 263 -16.18 4.11 -1.98
N ARG A 264 -17.10 3.48 -1.24
CA ARG A 264 -18.51 3.80 -1.37
C ARG A 264 -18.82 5.17 -0.76
N ARG A 265 -19.60 5.98 -1.49
CA ARG A 265 -20.01 7.32 -1.08
C ARG A 265 -20.82 7.29 0.21
N ASP A 266 -21.80 6.40 0.33
CA ASP A 266 -22.69 6.36 1.50
C ASP A 266 -21.93 6.10 2.82
N ILE A 267 -20.82 5.36 2.75
CA ILE A 267 -19.96 5.08 3.90
C ILE A 267 -19.11 6.29 4.27
N LEU A 268 -18.60 7.02 3.28
CA LEU A 268 -17.99 8.33 3.51
C LEU A 268 -19.03 9.33 4.03
N LEU A 269 -20.32 9.18 3.75
CA LEU A 269 -21.39 9.98 4.34
C LEU A 269 -21.82 9.53 5.75
N GLY A 270 -21.04 8.68 6.43
CA GLY A 270 -21.29 8.33 7.82
C GLY A 270 -22.18 7.10 8.03
N LYS A 271 -22.61 6.40 6.98
CA LYS A 271 -23.46 5.19 7.12
C LYS A 271 -22.77 4.12 7.97
N SER A 272 -23.51 3.55 8.92
CA SER A 272 -23.06 2.40 9.72
C SER A 272 -23.49 1.10 9.06
N PHE A 273 -22.76 0.02 9.29
CA PHE A 273 -23.11 -1.28 8.74
C PHE A 273 -24.35 -1.84 9.45
N ASP A 274 -25.30 -2.34 8.66
CA ASP A 274 -26.47 -3.09 9.12
C ASP A 274 -26.66 -4.27 8.15
N GLU A 275 -26.56 -5.50 8.68
CA GLU A 275 -26.67 -6.75 7.92
C GLU A 275 -27.98 -6.84 7.11
N LYS A 276 -29.04 -6.17 7.57
CA LYS A 276 -30.34 -6.15 6.87
C LYS A 276 -30.38 -5.18 5.70
N SER A 277 -29.44 -4.23 5.65
CA SER A 277 -29.40 -3.20 4.62
C SER A 277 -28.43 -3.62 3.50
N ARG A 278 -28.97 -4.23 2.45
CA ARG A 278 -28.19 -4.44 1.22
C ARG A 278 -27.98 -3.09 0.53
N PHE A 279 -26.79 -2.89 -0.04
CA PHE A 279 -26.55 -1.73 -0.89
C PHE A 279 -27.29 -1.92 -2.20
N GLU A 280 -28.28 -1.07 -2.46
CA GLU A 280 -28.99 -1.05 -3.73
C GLU A 280 -28.26 -0.13 -4.70
N TRP A 281 -27.73 -0.73 -5.76
CA TRP A 281 -27.23 0.03 -6.90
C TRP A 281 -28.43 0.73 -7.55
N LYS A 282 -28.50 2.05 -7.42
CA LYS A 282 -29.50 2.83 -8.16
C LYS A 282 -29.29 2.60 -9.65
N THR A 283 -30.22 1.88 -10.29
CA THR A 283 -30.26 1.74 -11.75
C THR A 283 -30.65 3.07 -12.38
N ASP A 284 -30.05 3.40 -13.52
CA ASP A 284 -30.22 4.63 -14.33
C ASP A 284 -31.68 4.97 -14.74
N ASN A 285 -32.69 4.22 -14.28
CA ASN A 285 -34.12 4.46 -14.52
C ASN A 285 -34.74 5.57 -13.66
N GLU A 286 -34.07 6.02 -12.59
CA GLU A 286 -34.37 7.32 -12.01
C GLU A 286 -33.61 8.35 -12.84
N HIS A 287 -34.22 8.83 -13.93
CA HIS A 287 -33.92 10.19 -14.39
C HIS A 287 -34.18 11.08 -13.18
N ASP A 288 -33.11 11.40 -12.46
CA ASP A 288 -33.15 12.41 -11.43
C ASP A 288 -33.44 13.70 -12.21
N ASP A 289 -34.73 14.05 -12.29
CA ASP A 289 -35.25 15.38 -12.61
C ASP A 289 -34.79 16.39 -11.54
N THR A 290 -33.57 16.22 -11.01
CA THR A 290 -32.91 17.25 -10.22
C THR A 290 -32.66 18.41 -11.17
N PRO A 291 -33.18 19.60 -10.85
CA PRO A 291 -32.96 20.78 -11.67
C PRO A 291 -31.45 20.95 -11.88
N ARG A 292 -31.01 21.37 -13.08
CA ARG A 292 -29.62 21.74 -13.34
C ARG A 292 -29.18 22.79 -12.32
N ILE A 293 -28.59 22.33 -11.22
CA ILE A 293 -28.08 23.14 -10.11
C ILE A 293 -27.07 24.11 -10.70
N THR A 294 -27.19 25.38 -10.32
CA THR A 294 -26.29 26.41 -10.85
C THR A 294 -24.88 26.18 -10.30
N ILE A 295 -23.85 26.56 -11.07
CA ILE A 295 -22.46 26.54 -10.60
C ILE A 295 -22.33 27.31 -9.27
N GLU A 296 -23.14 28.37 -9.10
CA GLU A 296 -23.19 29.19 -7.88
C GLU A 296 -23.65 28.40 -6.65
N GLU A 297 -24.72 27.60 -6.75
CA GLU A 297 -25.17 26.72 -5.68
C GLU A 297 -24.10 25.68 -5.30
N THR A 298 -23.29 25.26 -6.27
CA THR A 298 -22.19 24.33 -6.03
C THR A 298 -21.01 24.99 -5.30
N LYS A 299 -20.73 26.28 -5.56
CA LYS A 299 -19.70 27.04 -4.84
C LYS A 299 -19.98 27.12 -3.34
N ASN A 300 -21.25 27.23 -2.94
CA ASN A 300 -21.65 27.24 -1.53
C ASN A 300 -21.22 25.95 -0.78
N LEU A 301 -21.19 24.80 -1.45
CA LEU A 301 -20.74 23.53 -0.86
C LEU A 301 -19.23 23.50 -0.59
N ALA A 302 -18.47 24.32 -1.32
CA ALA A 302 -17.03 24.47 -1.18
C ALA A 302 -16.64 25.67 -0.29
N SER A 303 -17.62 26.32 0.36
CA SER A 303 -17.36 27.41 1.29
C SER A 303 -16.63 26.93 2.53
N CYS A 304 -15.77 27.78 3.08
CA CYS A 304 -15.06 27.49 4.32
C CYS A 304 -16.01 27.42 5.52
N THR A 305 -17.17 28.09 5.48
CA THR A 305 -18.13 28.06 6.60
C THR A 305 -19.11 26.89 6.55
N PHE A 306 -19.13 26.12 5.45
CA PHE A 306 -20.10 25.04 5.26
C PHE A 306 -20.07 23.99 6.38
N GLU A 307 -18.89 23.73 6.92
CA GLU A 307 -18.65 22.63 7.87
C GLU A 307 -18.93 23.04 9.33
N ILE A 308 -19.17 24.32 9.60
CA ILE A 308 -19.49 24.84 10.93
C ILE A 308 -20.81 24.22 11.41
N ASP A 309 -20.81 23.70 12.63
CA ASP A 309 -21.96 23.03 13.26
C ASP A 309 -22.53 21.82 12.49
N THR A 310 -21.70 21.20 11.64
CA THR A 310 -22.05 19.95 10.95
C THR A 310 -21.25 18.75 11.47
N GLU A 311 -21.60 17.55 10.98
CA GLU A 311 -20.87 16.29 11.22
C GLU A 311 -19.69 16.06 10.27
N TRP A 312 -19.45 16.96 9.29
CA TRP A 312 -18.31 16.86 8.38
C TRP A 312 -16.98 16.96 9.12
N GLY A 313 -16.07 16.04 8.83
CA GLY A 313 -14.80 15.90 9.51
C GLY A 313 -14.88 15.27 10.91
N LYS A 314 -16.08 15.09 11.47
CA LYS A 314 -16.30 14.44 12.77
C LYS A 314 -16.79 13.02 12.59
N GLU A 315 -17.94 12.84 11.94
CA GLU A 315 -18.57 11.55 11.65
C GLU A 315 -18.74 11.27 10.16
N MET A 316 -18.76 12.32 9.33
CA MET A 316 -18.86 12.25 7.88
C MET A 316 -17.56 12.72 7.20
N GLY A 317 -17.30 12.21 6.01
CA GLY A 317 -16.11 12.48 5.22
C GLY A 317 -14.84 11.88 5.81
N LEU A 318 -13.70 12.40 5.38
CA LEU A 318 -12.41 12.17 6.01
C LEU A 318 -12.36 12.91 7.35
N LYS A 319 -11.91 12.21 8.39
CA LYS A 319 -11.85 12.71 9.76
C LYS A 319 -10.81 13.82 9.93
N TYR A 320 -11.10 14.81 10.77
CA TYR A 320 -10.18 15.90 11.09
C TYR A 320 -9.40 15.67 12.38
N GLY A 321 -8.38 16.50 12.61
CA GLY A 321 -7.62 16.53 13.85
C GLY A 321 -6.44 15.55 13.93
N CYS A 322 -6.07 14.91 12.81
CA CYS A 322 -4.93 14.01 12.73
C CYS A 322 -4.15 14.21 11.42
N PRO A 323 -2.81 14.26 11.43
CA PRO A 323 -1.97 14.29 10.22
C PRO A 323 -2.06 13.05 9.30
N VAL A 324 -2.59 11.94 9.81
CA VAL A 324 -2.90 10.71 9.05
C VAL A 324 -4.41 10.51 9.03
N GLU A 325 -5.12 11.49 8.44
CA GLU A 325 -6.58 11.49 8.36
C GLU A 325 -7.14 10.24 7.69
N ASP A 326 -6.36 9.64 6.79
CA ASP A 326 -6.68 8.42 6.06
C ASP A 326 -6.80 7.23 7.01
N VAL A 327 -5.76 6.99 7.82
CA VAL A 327 -5.71 5.88 8.78
C VAL A 327 -6.87 5.94 9.77
N ILE A 328 -7.11 7.11 10.37
CA ILE A 328 -8.22 7.30 11.32
C ILE A 328 -9.60 7.20 10.66
N THR A 329 -9.73 7.62 9.39
CA THR A 329 -10.97 7.46 8.62
C THR A 329 -11.25 5.99 8.36
N GLY A 330 -10.24 5.23 7.92
CA GLY A 330 -10.32 3.77 7.75
C GLY A 330 -10.72 3.08 9.06
N LEU A 331 -10.06 3.42 10.16
CA LEU A 331 -10.38 2.85 11.48
C LEU A 331 -11.83 3.14 11.89
N SER A 332 -12.31 4.36 11.64
CA SER A 332 -13.71 4.73 11.94
C SER A 332 -14.71 4.03 11.04
N ILE A 333 -14.37 3.75 9.78
CA ILE A 333 -15.19 2.92 8.88
C ILE A 333 -15.26 1.49 9.42
N HIS A 334 -14.14 0.87 9.77
CA HIS A 334 -14.13 -0.49 10.33
C HIS A 334 -14.88 -0.58 11.66
N CYS A 335 -14.70 0.39 12.55
CA CYS A 335 -15.42 0.46 13.83
C CYS A 335 -16.93 0.70 13.68
N ARG A 336 -17.42 1.04 12.48
CA ARG A 336 -18.85 1.09 12.13
C ARG A 336 -19.37 -0.26 11.59
N GLY A 337 -18.56 -1.31 11.62
CA GLY A 337 -18.90 -2.68 11.23
C GLY A 337 -18.56 -3.05 9.79
N TRP A 338 -18.00 -2.11 9.01
CA TRP A 338 -17.63 -2.36 7.61
C TRP A 338 -16.31 -3.11 7.47
N LYS A 339 -16.13 -3.81 6.35
CA LYS A 339 -14.86 -4.43 5.94
C LYS A 339 -14.20 -3.67 4.80
N SER A 340 -12.93 -3.93 4.55
CA SER A 340 -12.23 -3.49 3.34
C SER A 340 -11.53 -4.64 2.65
N VAL A 341 -11.10 -4.42 1.42
CA VAL A 341 -10.35 -5.40 0.62
C VAL A 341 -8.98 -4.83 0.24
N PHE A 342 -7.95 -5.67 0.30
CA PHE A 342 -6.65 -5.40 -0.31
C PHE A 342 -6.53 -6.09 -1.66
N HIS A 343 -6.39 -5.31 -2.74
CA HIS A 343 -6.18 -5.87 -4.08
C HIS A 343 -4.79 -5.53 -4.61
N ASN A 344 -3.96 -6.56 -4.79
CA ASN A 344 -2.58 -6.46 -5.30
C ASN A 344 -2.46 -7.20 -6.65
N PRO A 345 -2.81 -6.55 -7.78
CA PRO A 345 -2.77 -7.17 -9.10
C PRO A 345 -1.33 -7.39 -9.60
N LYS A 346 -1.14 -8.37 -10.50
CA LYS A 346 0.17 -8.70 -11.10
C LYS A 346 0.81 -7.48 -11.78
N ARG A 347 0.01 -6.68 -12.50
CA ARG A 347 0.42 -5.38 -13.01
C ARG A 347 0.02 -4.34 -11.97
N GLU A 348 0.99 -3.64 -11.42
CA GLU A 348 0.74 -2.60 -10.42
C GLU A 348 -0.27 -1.58 -10.95
N ALA A 349 -1.39 -1.36 -10.25
CA ALA A 349 -2.48 -0.53 -10.77
C ALA A 349 -2.15 0.97 -10.77
N PHE A 350 -1.46 1.43 -9.73
CA PHE A 350 -1.08 2.82 -9.53
C PHE A 350 0.43 2.94 -9.37
N LEU A 351 1.02 3.90 -10.06
CA LEU A 351 2.44 4.21 -9.99
C LEU A 351 2.64 5.67 -9.64
N GLY A 352 3.45 5.95 -8.61
CA GLY A 352 3.82 7.31 -8.25
C GLY A 352 5.31 7.53 -8.07
N MET A 353 5.65 8.60 -7.35
CA MET A 353 7.04 9.01 -7.13
C MET A 353 7.46 8.87 -5.67
N SER A 354 8.44 8.00 -5.42
CA SER A 354 9.04 7.80 -4.11
C SER A 354 10.06 8.90 -3.80
N ALA A 355 10.33 9.13 -2.52
CA ALA A 355 11.36 10.07 -2.05
C ALA A 355 12.76 9.63 -2.52
N ILE A 356 13.54 10.59 -3.04
CA ILE A 356 14.88 10.33 -3.61
C ILE A 356 16.02 10.83 -2.71
N THR A 357 15.69 11.35 -1.52
CA THR A 357 16.66 11.78 -0.51
C THR A 357 16.34 11.22 0.86
N LEU A 358 17.36 11.12 1.72
CA LEU A 358 17.16 10.68 3.10
C LEU A 358 16.29 11.67 3.87
N ASP A 359 16.51 12.97 3.71
CA ASP A 359 15.77 14.00 4.46
C ASP A 359 14.28 13.99 4.12
N GLN A 360 13.91 13.91 2.84
CA GLN A 360 12.51 13.74 2.42
C GLN A 360 11.87 12.50 3.07
N THR A 361 12.59 11.36 3.05
CA THR A 361 12.12 10.10 3.65
C THR A 361 11.90 10.26 5.16
N LEU A 362 12.83 10.89 5.87
CA LEU A 362 12.75 11.08 7.32
C LEU A 362 11.64 12.06 7.71
N VAL A 363 11.44 13.15 6.97
CA VAL A 363 10.36 14.12 7.20
C VAL A 363 9.00 13.47 6.98
N GLN A 364 8.85 12.69 5.90
CA GLN A 364 7.62 11.96 5.60
C GLN A 364 7.27 10.98 6.73
N HIS A 365 8.24 10.17 7.17
CA HIS A 365 8.02 9.22 8.26
C HIS A 365 7.77 9.88 9.61
N LYS A 366 8.35 11.06 9.87
CA LYS A 366 8.06 11.82 11.09
C LYS A 366 6.57 12.14 11.14
N ARG A 367 6.04 12.74 10.07
CA ARG A 367 4.62 13.13 9.96
C ARG A 367 3.68 11.93 10.16
N TRP A 368 3.98 10.80 9.52
CA TRP A 368 3.19 9.57 9.70
C TRP A 368 3.20 9.11 11.15
N SER A 369 4.40 8.94 11.73
CA SER A 369 4.55 8.45 13.10
C SER A 369 3.97 9.39 14.17
N GLU A 370 3.91 10.69 13.88
CA GLU A 370 3.29 11.70 14.73
C GLU A 370 1.77 11.56 14.70
N GLY A 371 1.19 11.43 13.50
CA GLY A 371 -0.24 11.15 13.35
C GLY A 371 -0.66 9.81 13.97
N ASP A 372 0.12 8.76 13.74
CA ASP A 372 -0.11 7.43 14.32
C ASP A 372 -0.07 7.44 15.86
N LEU A 373 0.85 8.21 16.44
CA LEU A 373 0.92 8.41 17.89
C LEU A 373 -0.27 9.21 18.41
N LEU A 374 -0.71 10.24 17.68
CA LEU A 374 -1.91 11.00 18.02
C LEU A 374 -3.14 10.10 18.01
N ILE A 375 -3.28 9.18 17.05
CA ILE A 375 -4.33 8.17 17.05
C ILE A 375 -4.24 7.34 18.34
N LEU A 376 -3.06 6.80 18.66
CA LEU A 376 -2.81 5.93 19.81
C LEU A 376 -3.25 6.55 21.14
N ILE A 377 -3.04 7.85 21.34
CA ILE A 377 -3.36 8.56 22.59
C ILE A 377 -4.73 9.26 22.58
N SER A 378 -5.39 9.32 21.42
CA SER A 378 -6.71 9.95 21.27
C SER A 378 -7.86 9.00 21.61
N LYS A 379 -9.09 9.53 21.67
CA LYS A 379 -10.31 8.71 21.79
C LYS A 379 -10.45 7.64 20.70
N TYR A 380 -9.72 7.75 19.58
CA TYR A 380 -9.74 6.84 18.45
C TYR A 380 -8.68 5.73 18.52
N SER A 381 -7.98 5.55 19.64
CA SER A 381 -6.99 4.47 19.74
C SER A 381 -7.62 3.10 19.45
N PRO A 382 -7.00 2.28 18.58
CA PRO A 382 -7.54 0.95 18.24
C PRO A 382 -7.79 0.08 19.49
N ALA A 383 -6.97 0.23 20.52
CA ALA A 383 -7.02 -0.55 21.75
C ALA A 383 -8.34 -0.44 22.52
N TRP A 384 -9.03 0.70 22.45
CA TRP A 384 -10.33 0.91 23.10
C TRP A 384 -11.44 1.27 22.14
N TYR A 385 -11.16 2.03 21.07
CA TYR A 385 -12.16 2.44 20.10
C TYR A 385 -12.66 1.25 19.25
N GLY A 386 -11.75 0.33 18.90
CA GLY A 386 -12.04 -0.88 18.13
C GLY A 386 -12.41 -2.11 18.96
N LEU A 387 -12.19 -2.08 20.27
CA LEU A 387 -12.44 -3.23 21.15
C LEU A 387 -13.92 -3.64 21.10
N GLY A 388 -14.17 -4.90 20.75
CA GLY A 388 -15.52 -5.46 20.60
C GLY A 388 -16.26 -5.01 19.32
N LYS A 389 -15.64 -4.20 18.47
CA LYS A 389 -16.23 -3.74 17.19
C LYS A 389 -15.54 -4.32 15.96
N ILE A 390 -14.23 -4.53 16.05
CA ILE A 390 -13.42 -5.09 14.95
C ILE A 390 -12.62 -6.30 15.43
N ASN A 391 -12.12 -7.11 14.49
CA ASN A 391 -11.35 -8.32 14.78
C ASN A 391 -10.08 -7.98 15.61
N PRO A 392 -9.75 -8.75 16.67
CA PRO A 392 -8.51 -8.55 17.43
C PRO A 392 -7.22 -8.51 16.60
N GLY A 393 -7.13 -9.32 15.53
CA GLY A 393 -6.02 -9.29 14.59
C GLY A 393 -5.90 -7.95 13.86
N LEU A 394 -7.04 -7.36 13.47
CA LEU A 394 -7.07 -6.03 12.86
C LEU A 394 -6.70 -4.93 13.88
N ILE A 395 -7.13 -5.05 15.14
CA ILE A 395 -6.68 -4.16 16.23
C ILE A 395 -5.15 -4.20 16.34
N MET A 396 -4.55 -5.39 16.36
CA MET A 396 -3.09 -5.54 16.39
C MET A 396 -2.42 -4.92 15.17
N GLY A 397 -3.02 -5.08 13.99
CA GLY A 397 -2.60 -4.45 12.74
C GLY A 397 -2.50 -2.93 12.84
N TYR A 398 -3.57 -2.28 13.29
CA TYR A 398 -3.55 -0.83 13.54
C TYR A 398 -2.52 -0.44 14.62
N LEU A 399 -2.44 -1.20 15.72
CA LEU A 399 -1.50 -0.91 16.80
C LEU A 399 -0.03 -1.00 16.36
N MET A 400 0.30 -1.85 15.39
CA MET A 400 1.66 -1.96 14.85
C MET A 400 2.17 -0.61 14.32
N TYR A 401 1.32 0.13 13.62
CA TYR A 401 1.63 1.46 13.06
C TYR A 401 1.59 2.54 14.16
N CYS A 402 0.55 2.54 14.99
CA CYS A 402 0.42 3.43 16.15
C CYS A 402 1.64 3.39 17.10
N LEU A 403 2.32 2.24 17.20
CA LEU A 403 3.50 2.04 18.06
C LEU A 403 4.85 2.41 17.41
N TRP A 404 4.85 2.95 16.18
CA TRP A 404 6.08 3.40 15.52
C TRP A 404 6.86 4.43 16.34
N SER A 405 6.22 5.52 16.76
CA SER A 405 6.86 6.57 17.59
C SER A 405 7.37 6.04 18.94
N PRO A 406 6.57 5.32 19.74
CA PRO A 406 7.04 4.69 20.98
C PRO A 406 8.22 3.73 20.80
N SER A 407 8.33 3.05 19.66
CA SER A 407 9.44 2.13 19.37
C SER A 407 10.82 2.81 19.29
N SER A 408 10.87 4.14 19.19
CA SER A 408 12.12 4.92 19.19
C SER A 408 12.92 4.76 20.49
N VAL A 409 12.25 4.78 21.65
CA VAL A 409 12.88 4.70 22.98
C VAL A 409 13.67 3.40 23.20
N PRO A 410 13.08 2.20 23.03
CA PRO A 410 13.85 0.97 23.16
C PRO A 410 14.95 0.88 22.10
N THR A 411 14.72 1.38 20.88
CA THR A 411 15.75 1.37 19.82
C THR A 411 16.95 2.23 20.18
N LEU A 412 16.75 3.40 20.76
CA LEU A 412 17.85 4.25 21.27
C LEU A 412 18.61 3.54 22.38
N TYR A 413 17.90 2.88 23.30
CA TYR A 413 18.54 2.10 24.36
C TYR A 413 19.46 1.02 23.78
N TYR A 414 18.94 0.19 22.88
CA TYR A 414 19.70 -0.92 22.27
C TYR A 414 20.80 -0.47 21.30
N SER A 415 20.75 0.77 20.80
CA SER A 415 21.82 1.32 19.94
C SER A 415 22.90 2.09 20.71
N ILE A 416 22.56 2.70 21.86
CA ILE A 416 23.49 3.51 22.65
C ILE A 416 24.17 2.69 23.75
N VAL A 417 23.38 1.98 24.56
CA VAL A 417 23.87 1.36 25.81
C VAL A 417 24.91 0.26 25.53
N PRO A 418 24.69 -0.68 24.59
CA PRO A 418 25.71 -1.67 24.26
C PRO A 418 27.04 -1.05 23.80
N SER A 419 27.00 0.03 23.03
CA SER A 419 28.21 0.74 22.57
C SER A 419 28.97 1.39 23.73
N LEU A 420 28.27 2.07 24.63
CA LEU A 420 28.90 2.66 25.81
C LEU A 420 29.47 1.61 26.76
N CYS A 421 28.75 0.49 26.95
CA CYS A 421 29.22 -0.64 27.73
C CYS A 421 30.43 -1.33 27.09
N LEU A 422 30.48 -1.42 25.76
CA LEU A 422 31.64 -1.92 25.00
C LEU A 422 32.88 -1.05 25.25
N LEU A 423 32.73 0.28 25.19
CA LEU A 423 33.82 1.23 25.47
C LEU A 423 34.37 1.06 26.90
N LYS A 424 33.48 0.93 27.89
CA LYS A 424 33.86 0.78 29.30
C LYS A 424 34.39 -0.62 29.62
N GLY A 425 33.93 -1.65 28.90
CA GLY A 425 34.23 -3.05 29.17
C GLY A 425 33.30 -3.69 30.20
N VAL A 426 32.03 -3.28 30.23
CA VAL A 426 31.00 -3.81 31.14
C VAL A 426 30.14 -4.83 30.38
N PRO A 427 30.09 -6.10 30.79
CA PRO A 427 29.32 -7.11 30.07
C PRO A 427 27.83 -7.02 30.42
N LEU A 428 26.98 -6.76 29.42
CA LEU A 428 25.51 -6.86 29.53
C LEU A 428 24.98 -8.25 29.16
N PHE A 429 25.63 -8.93 28.21
CA PHE A 429 25.23 -10.25 27.71
C PHE A 429 25.99 -11.38 28.42
N PRO A 430 25.42 -12.61 28.46
CA PRO A 430 26.14 -13.78 28.95
C PRO A 430 27.45 -14.00 28.19
N SER A 431 28.48 -14.46 28.89
CA SER A 431 29.73 -14.93 28.27
C SER A 431 29.45 -16.03 27.25
N VAL A 432 30.23 -16.10 26.16
CA VAL A 432 30.10 -17.16 25.15
C VAL A 432 30.38 -18.56 25.71
N THR A 433 31.12 -18.64 26.82
CA THR A 433 31.37 -19.89 27.55
C THR A 433 30.19 -20.32 28.42
N SER A 434 29.20 -19.45 28.63
CA SER A 434 27.99 -19.75 29.38
C SER A 434 26.96 -20.41 28.47
N GLY A 435 26.31 -21.48 28.93
CA GLY A 435 25.17 -22.08 28.24
C GLY A 435 24.02 -21.08 27.98
N TRP A 436 23.93 -20.01 28.78
CA TRP A 436 22.97 -18.92 28.59
C TRP A 436 23.22 -18.06 27.35
N CYS A 437 24.38 -18.16 26.68
CA CYS A 437 24.60 -17.48 25.41
C CYS A 437 23.77 -18.11 24.28
N LEU A 438 23.45 -19.41 24.37
CA LEU A 438 22.78 -20.15 23.29
C LEU A 438 21.37 -19.63 22.99
N PRO A 439 20.48 -19.38 23.98
CA PRO A 439 19.15 -18.81 23.68
C PRO A 439 19.21 -17.42 23.03
N PHE A 440 20.15 -16.56 23.44
CA PHE A 440 20.32 -15.23 22.82
C PHE A 440 20.79 -15.35 21.38
N ALA A 441 21.80 -16.19 21.13
CA ALA A 441 22.29 -16.44 19.78
C ALA A 441 21.19 -17.03 18.89
N TYR A 442 20.42 -18.00 19.39
CA TYR A 442 19.30 -18.60 18.68
C TYR A 442 18.26 -17.55 18.27
N ILE A 443 17.81 -16.71 19.21
CA ILE A 443 16.79 -15.68 18.93
C ILE A 443 17.31 -14.67 17.90
N ILE A 444 18.52 -14.13 18.11
CA ILE A 444 19.11 -13.12 17.21
C ILE A 444 19.26 -13.68 15.79
N ILE A 445 19.84 -14.89 15.67
CA ILE A 445 20.06 -15.53 14.37
C ILE A 445 18.74 -15.87 13.71
N SER A 446 17.78 -16.45 14.44
CA SER A 446 16.50 -16.89 13.87
C SER A 446 15.67 -15.72 13.38
N ILE A 447 15.55 -14.64 14.18
CA ILE A 447 14.80 -13.44 13.77
C ILE A 447 15.49 -12.77 12.58
N SER A 448 16.81 -12.61 12.61
CA SER A 448 17.54 -11.97 11.50
C SER A 448 17.47 -12.81 10.22
N ALA A 449 17.55 -14.14 10.33
CA ALA A 449 17.42 -15.04 9.20
C ALA A 449 15.99 -15.02 8.63
N PHE A 450 14.97 -14.99 9.49
CA PHE A 450 13.58 -14.89 9.06
C PHE A 450 13.33 -13.57 8.33
N ASP A 451 13.69 -12.43 8.92
CA ASP A 451 13.57 -11.08 8.34
C ASP A 451 14.30 -10.99 6.99
N TYR A 452 15.49 -11.58 6.89
CA TYR A 452 16.24 -11.66 5.64
C TYR A 452 15.53 -12.51 4.57
N LEU A 453 15.08 -13.71 4.93
CA LEU A 453 14.43 -14.64 4.00
C LEU A 453 13.07 -14.11 3.53
N GLU A 454 12.31 -13.45 4.42
CA GLU A 454 11.05 -12.78 4.09
C GLU A 454 11.28 -11.63 3.12
N PHE A 455 12.28 -10.79 3.37
CA PHE A 455 12.63 -9.69 2.47
C PHE A 455 13.02 -10.20 1.06
N LEU A 456 13.79 -11.29 0.98
CA LEU A 456 14.13 -11.90 -0.30
C LEU A 456 12.91 -12.51 -1.01
N ARG A 457 11.99 -13.15 -0.27
CA ARG A 457 10.73 -13.67 -0.82
C ARG A 457 9.84 -12.57 -1.40
N CYS A 458 9.88 -11.37 -0.84
CA CYS A 458 9.17 -10.20 -1.35
C CYS A 458 9.87 -9.55 -2.58
N GLY A 459 10.80 -10.26 -3.24
CA GLY A 459 11.54 -9.76 -4.40
C GLY A 459 12.68 -8.79 -4.07
N GLY A 460 13.09 -8.70 -2.79
CA GLY A 460 14.21 -7.89 -2.36
C GLY A 460 15.58 -8.50 -2.70
N THR A 461 16.63 -7.68 -2.65
CA THR A 461 18.03 -8.14 -2.79
C THR A 461 18.75 -8.14 -1.44
N THR A 462 19.88 -8.84 -1.33
CA THR A 462 20.72 -8.80 -0.11
C THR A 462 21.18 -7.39 0.24
N ARG A 463 21.59 -6.60 -0.78
CA ARG A 463 21.97 -5.20 -0.57
C ARG A 463 20.76 -4.34 -0.20
N GLY A 464 19.60 -4.62 -0.79
CA GLY A 464 18.32 -4.00 -0.44
C GLY A 464 17.95 -4.25 1.01
N TRP A 465 18.11 -5.47 1.51
CA TRP A 465 17.86 -5.80 2.91
C TRP A 465 18.77 -4.99 3.85
N CYS A 466 20.07 -4.91 3.54
CA CYS A 466 20.98 -4.06 4.33
C CYS A 466 20.57 -2.57 4.30
N ASN A 467 20.06 -2.07 3.17
CA ASN A 467 19.55 -0.71 3.05
C ASN A 467 18.27 -0.53 3.88
N ASP A 468 17.32 -1.46 3.80
CA ASP A 468 16.08 -1.44 4.58
C ASP A 468 16.38 -1.43 6.09
N ARG A 469 17.27 -2.31 6.58
CA ARG A 469 17.72 -2.31 7.98
C ARG A 469 18.35 -0.97 8.42
N ARG A 470 19.08 -0.31 7.53
CA ARG A 470 19.67 1.02 7.79
C ARG A 470 18.58 2.06 7.96
N ILE A 471 17.63 2.12 7.03
CA ILE A 471 16.56 3.10 7.07
C ILE A 471 15.59 2.81 8.21
N TRP A 472 15.33 1.54 8.51
CA TRP A 472 14.62 1.08 9.71
C TRP A 472 15.23 1.65 11.00
N LEU A 473 16.57 1.68 11.11
CA LEU A 473 17.28 2.28 12.24
C LEU A 473 17.19 3.81 12.21
N TYR A 474 17.38 4.44 11.05
CA TYR A 474 17.33 5.89 10.91
C TYR A 474 15.96 6.46 11.27
N ARG A 475 14.87 5.86 10.76
CA ARG A 475 13.49 6.26 11.09
C ARG A 475 13.24 6.24 12.60
N ARG A 476 13.62 5.15 13.28
CA ARG A 476 13.41 4.98 14.73
C ARG A 476 14.24 5.92 15.59
N THR A 477 15.48 6.16 15.21
CA THR A 477 16.42 6.97 16.01
C THR A 477 16.30 8.46 15.74
N SER A 478 15.59 8.85 14.67
CA SER A 478 15.30 10.24 14.32
C SER A 478 13.80 10.50 14.19
N SER A 479 13.18 10.28 13.04
CA SER A 479 11.78 10.60 12.75
C SER A 479 10.81 10.25 13.88
N TYR A 480 10.84 9.00 14.33
CA TYR A 480 9.94 8.49 15.37
C TYR A 480 10.26 9.06 16.76
N LEU A 481 11.53 9.33 17.03
CA LEU A 481 11.95 10.02 18.26
C LEU A 481 11.42 11.46 18.28
N PHE A 482 11.60 12.20 17.19
CA PHE A 482 11.12 13.58 17.09
C PHE A 482 9.60 13.65 17.11
N ALA A 483 8.90 12.74 16.43
CA ALA A 483 7.45 12.62 16.52
C ALA A 483 6.97 12.37 17.96
N LEU A 484 7.64 11.47 18.68
CA LEU A 484 7.36 11.20 20.09
C LEU A 484 7.57 12.45 20.96
N LEU A 485 8.70 13.14 20.79
CA LEU A 485 9.04 14.34 21.56
C LEU A 485 8.07 15.48 21.27
N ASP A 486 7.81 15.79 20.00
CA ASP A 486 6.93 16.89 19.60
C ASP A 486 5.51 16.67 20.12
N THR A 487 5.01 15.43 20.05
CA THR A 487 3.67 15.07 20.55
C THR A 487 3.59 15.18 22.07
N ILE A 488 4.61 14.70 22.81
CA ILE A 488 4.63 14.79 24.28
C ILE A 488 4.80 16.23 24.77
N LEU A 489 5.62 17.02 24.08
CA LEU A 489 5.88 18.42 24.42
C LEU A 489 4.73 19.36 24.00
N GLY A 490 3.73 18.85 23.29
CA GLY A 490 2.61 19.66 22.79
C GLY A 490 3.06 20.75 21.82
N SER A 491 4.13 20.49 21.06
CA SER A 491 4.63 21.46 20.07
C SER A 491 3.60 21.64 18.95
N ASP A 492 3.46 22.87 18.43
CA ASP A 492 2.57 23.12 17.30
C ASP A 492 2.93 22.19 16.14
N LEU A 493 1.93 21.44 15.66
CA LEU A 493 2.02 20.53 14.53
C LEU A 493 2.36 21.33 13.25
N SER A 494 3.65 21.59 13.02
CA SER A 494 4.10 22.20 11.78
C SER A 494 4.04 21.15 10.67
N PHE A 495 2.99 21.20 9.86
CA PHE A 495 2.86 20.36 8.67
C PHE A 495 3.90 20.81 7.62
N VAL A 496 5.05 20.13 7.59
CA VAL A 496 6.08 20.36 6.58
C VAL A 496 5.72 19.57 5.32
N ILE A 497 5.48 20.29 4.22
CA ILE A 497 5.21 19.68 2.92
C ILE A 497 6.51 19.06 2.39
N SER A 498 6.48 17.76 2.09
CA SER A 498 7.58 17.10 1.40
C SER A 498 7.63 17.58 -0.05
N SER A 499 8.68 18.30 -0.42
CA SER A 499 8.89 18.69 -1.83
C SER A 499 9.26 17.45 -2.64
N LYS A 500 8.58 17.23 -3.77
CA LYS A 500 8.91 16.18 -4.76
C LYS A 500 9.60 16.76 -6.00
N VAL A 501 10.13 17.97 -5.90
CA VAL A 501 10.81 18.68 -7.00
C VAL A 501 12.22 18.11 -7.16
N MET A 502 12.60 17.80 -8.41
CA MET A 502 13.82 17.09 -8.74
C MET A 502 14.95 18.07 -9.10
N ASP A 503 16.07 17.99 -8.39
CA ASP A 503 17.35 18.51 -8.86
C ASP A 503 18.04 17.40 -9.68
N ASN A 504 18.44 17.70 -10.92
CA ASN A 504 19.08 16.75 -11.83
C ASN A 504 20.35 16.13 -11.23
N ASP A 505 21.11 16.90 -10.44
CA ASP A 505 22.31 16.40 -9.75
C ASP A 505 21.94 15.35 -8.69
N VAL A 506 20.84 15.55 -7.98
CA VAL A 506 20.34 14.65 -6.93
C VAL A 506 19.79 13.38 -7.56
N GLN A 507 19.01 13.50 -8.64
CA GLN A 507 18.45 12.37 -9.37
C GLN A 507 19.55 11.45 -9.91
N ALA A 508 20.60 12.01 -10.51
CA ALA A 508 21.73 11.22 -11.03
C ALA A 508 22.49 10.45 -9.92
N ARG A 509 22.52 10.98 -8.69
CA ARG A 509 23.10 10.26 -7.54
C ARG A 509 22.17 9.15 -7.05
N TYR A 510 20.88 9.41 -7.02
CA TYR A 510 19.86 8.45 -6.64
C TYR A 510 19.86 7.23 -7.56
N GLU A 511 19.89 7.44 -8.88
CA GLU A 511 19.97 6.36 -9.89
C GLU A 511 21.25 5.52 -9.76
N LYS A 512 22.35 6.10 -9.28
CA LYS A 512 23.59 5.41 -8.95
C LYS A 512 23.58 4.73 -7.57
N GLU A 513 22.43 4.69 -6.91
CA GLU A 513 22.23 4.18 -5.55
C GLU A 513 23.13 4.82 -4.50
N MET A 514 23.41 6.13 -4.66
CA MET A 514 24.18 6.91 -3.70
C MET A 514 23.25 7.72 -2.80
N MET A 515 23.40 7.57 -1.48
CA MET A 515 22.61 8.31 -0.51
C MET A 515 22.90 9.82 -0.54
N GLU A 516 21.86 10.63 -0.37
CA GLU A 516 21.92 12.08 -0.29
C GLU A 516 21.87 12.53 1.16
N PHE A 517 22.90 13.22 1.63
CA PHE A 517 22.98 13.75 2.99
C PHE A 517 23.22 15.27 3.04
N GLY A 518 23.11 15.97 1.90
CA GLY A 518 23.47 17.39 1.78
C GLY A 518 22.61 18.36 2.62
N VAL A 519 21.50 17.89 3.19
CA VAL A 519 20.57 18.71 3.97
C VAL A 519 20.97 18.72 5.45
N SER A 520 21.14 19.92 6.02
CA SER A 520 21.38 20.11 7.45
C SER A 520 20.05 20.17 8.20
N SER A 521 19.61 19.05 8.78
CA SER A 521 18.40 18.97 9.61
C SER A 521 18.69 18.35 11.00
N PRO A 522 17.83 18.61 12.01
CA PRO A 522 17.92 17.94 13.32
C PRO A 522 17.85 16.41 13.21
N LEU A 523 17.05 15.89 12.27
CA LEU A 523 16.91 14.46 11.99
C LEU A 523 18.25 13.86 11.54
N THR A 524 18.86 14.45 10.51
CA THR A 524 20.17 14.03 10.00
C THR A 524 21.29 14.18 11.04
N THR A 525 21.25 15.24 11.85
CA THR A 525 22.22 15.46 12.94
C THR A 525 22.12 14.38 14.01
N THR A 526 20.92 13.91 14.33
CA THR A 526 20.69 12.85 15.33
C THR A 526 21.24 11.52 14.84
N VAL A 527 20.93 11.15 13.59
CA VAL A 527 21.47 9.94 12.95
C VAL A 527 23.00 9.97 12.88
N ALA A 528 23.58 11.10 12.47
CA ALA A 528 25.02 11.30 12.42
C ALA A 528 25.68 11.20 13.80
N THR A 529 25.08 11.80 14.82
CA THR A 529 25.60 11.73 16.20
C THR A 529 25.59 10.31 16.73
N LEU A 530 24.49 9.58 16.59
CA LEU A 530 24.37 8.21 17.06
C LEU A 530 25.37 7.28 16.34
N SER A 531 25.52 7.45 15.03
CA SER A 531 26.48 6.68 14.24
C SER A 531 27.92 6.99 14.64
N MET A 532 28.23 8.25 14.94
CA MET A 532 29.54 8.64 15.46
C MET A 532 29.80 8.09 16.86
N LEU A 533 28.79 8.08 17.74
CA LEU A 533 28.89 7.49 19.06
C LEU A 533 29.26 6.00 18.98
N ASN A 534 28.56 5.25 18.11
CA ASN A 534 28.85 3.84 17.87
C ASN A 534 30.27 3.62 17.35
N LEU A 535 30.72 4.46 16.41
CA LEU A 535 32.08 4.38 15.86
C LEU A 535 33.16 4.67 16.91
N VAL A 536 33.00 5.76 17.68
CA VAL A 536 33.93 6.17 18.74
C VAL A 536 34.03 5.07 19.80
N CYS A 537 32.90 4.51 20.24
CA CYS A 537 32.89 3.44 21.22
C CYS A 537 33.60 2.17 20.71
N PHE A 538 33.34 1.79 19.46
CA PHE A 538 33.94 0.61 18.84
C PHE A 538 35.47 0.77 18.65
N LEU A 539 35.91 1.92 18.14
CA LEU A 539 37.33 2.25 18.00
C LEU A 539 38.04 2.35 19.36
N GLY A 540 37.37 2.92 20.36
CA GLY A 540 37.88 3.01 21.73
C GLY A 540 38.08 1.63 22.36
N PHE A 541 37.14 0.71 22.16
CA PHE A 541 37.30 -0.71 22.52
C PHE A 541 38.48 -1.35 21.80
N GLY A 542 38.59 -1.15 20.48
CA GLY A 542 39.70 -1.66 19.68
C GLY A 542 41.06 -1.19 20.21
N MET A 543 41.21 0.11 20.47
CA MET A 543 42.43 0.68 21.05
C MET A 543 42.75 0.08 22.43
N LYS A 544 41.75 -0.02 23.30
CA LYS A 544 41.91 -0.63 24.63
C LYS A 544 42.36 -2.09 24.54
N SER A 545 41.80 -2.86 23.61
CA SER A 545 42.16 -4.27 23.40
C SER A 545 43.61 -4.46 22.94
N VAL A 546 44.14 -3.54 22.12
CA VAL A 546 45.52 -3.55 21.64
C VAL A 546 46.51 -3.29 22.79
N LEU A 547 46.14 -2.44 23.74
CA LEU A 547 46.95 -2.10 24.92
C LEU A 547 46.99 -3.21 25.98
N MET A 548 46.10 -4.22 25.92
CA MET A 548 46.06 -5.33 26.88
C MET A 548 47.04 -6.47 26.51
N ASP A 549 47.54 -7.17 27.53
CA ASP A 549 48.28 -8.42 27.35
C ASP A 549 47.41 -9.55 26.77
N ALA A 550 48.05 -10.56 26.17
CA ALA A 550 47.36 -11.61 25.41
C ALA A 550 46.37 -12.44 26.23
N LYS A 551 46.63 -12.67 27.53
CA LYS A 551 45.79 -13.50 28.40
C LYS A 551 44.55 -12.70 28.84
N THR A 552 44.75 -11.46 29.27
CA THR A 552 43.66 -10.54 29.63
C THR A 552 42.78 -10.24 28.43
N ARG A 553 43.39 -10.03 27.25
CA ARG A 553 42.69 -9.81 25.99
C ARG A 553 41.73 -10.95 25.67
N ARG A 554 42.16 -12.22 25.80
CA ARG A 554 41.30 -13.39 25.52
C ARG A 554 40.04 -13.39 26.39
N VAL A 555 40.20 -13.23 27.70
CA VAL A 555 39.07 -13.20 28.66
C VAL A 555 38.16 -12.00 28.39
N TYR A 556 38.75 -10.86 28.02
CA TYR A 556 38.01 -9.65 27.67
C TYR A 556 37.17 -9.84 26.40
N TYR A 557 37.69 -10.54 25.38
CA TYR A 557 36.90 -10.89 24.21
C TYR A 557 35.80 -11.90 24.52
N GLU A 558 36.09 -13.00 25.23
CA GLU A 558 35.10 -14.03 25.60
C GLU A 558 33.88 -13.44 26.32
N THR A 559 34.09 -12.43 27.16
CA THR A 559 33.03 -11.73 27.88
C THR A 559 32.31 -10.66 27.07
N MET A 560 32.91 -10.15 25.97
CA MET A 560 32.36 -9.05 25.17
C MET A 560 31.90 -9.42 23.76
N VAL A 561 32.07 -10.67 23.30
CA VAL A 561 31.81 -11.08 21.89
C VAL A 561 30.47 -10.56 21.37
N VAL A 562 29.39 -10.73 22.13
CA VAL A 562 28.04 -10.32 21.69
C VAL A 562 27.96 -8.80 21.48
N HIS A 563 28.60 -8.00 22.35
CA HIS A 563 28.68 -6.53 22.16
C HIS A 563 29.52 -6.18 20.94
N VAL A 564 30.64 -6.85 20.74
CA VAL A 564 31.52 -6.63 19.59
C VAL A 564 30.75 -6.89 18.29
N VAL A 565 30.02 -8.01 18.20
CA VAL A 565 29.20 -8.34 17.03
C VAL A 565 28.09 -7.32 16.81
N LEU A 566 27.34 -6.95 17.85
CA LEU A 566 26.25 -5.99 17.76
C LEU A 566 26.75 -4.59 17.33
N CYS A 567 27.77 -4.07 18.00
CA CYS A 567 28.33 -2.76 17.68
C CYS A 567 29.04 -2.75 16.32
N ALA A 568 29.72 -3.85 15.94
CA ALA A 568 30.28 -3.98 14.60
C ALA A 568 29.18 -3.95 13.53
N ALA A 569 28.05 -4.64 13.76
CA ALA A 569 26.91 -4.60 12.86
C ALA A 569 26.35 -3.17 12.72
N LEU A 570 26.20 -2.42 13.82
CA LEU A 570 25.78 -1.01 13.80
C LEU A 570 26.76 -0.12 13.03
N VAL A 571 28.07 -0.32 13.21
CA VAL A 571 29.10 0.44 12.46
C VAL A 571 29.05 0.09 10.97
N VAL A 572 29.00 -1.19 10.61
CA VAL A 572 28.94 -1.63 9.21
C VAL A 572 27.67 -1.12 8.52
N LEU A 573 26.52 -1.15 9.21
CA LEU A 573 25.26 -0.64 8.68
C LEU A 573 25.35 0.84 8.30
N ASN A 574 26.11 1.63 9.06
CA ASN A 574 26.29 3.07 8.87
C ASN A 574 27.46 3.44 7.94
N LEU A 575 28.08 2.48 7.23
CA LEU A 575 29.20 2.75 6.34
C LEU A 575 28.96 3.88 5.32
N PRO A 576 27.81 3.96 4.61
CA PRO A 576 27.55 5.07 3.68
C PRO A 576 27.56 6.45 4.34
N LEU A 577 27.17 6.52 5.62
CA LEU A 577 27.18 7.76 6.40
C LEU A 577 28.62 8.19 6.73
N TYR A 578 29.51 7.26 7.11
CA TYR A 578 30.91 7.59 7.36
C TYR A 578 31.63 8.03 6.09
N LEU A 579 31.32 7.39 4.95
CA LEU A 579 31.81 7.85 3.65
C LEU A 579 31.33 9.28 3.35
N ALA A 580 30.07 9.62 3.69
CA ALA A 580 29.53 10.95 3.55
C ALA A 580 30.09 11.99 4.55
N LEU A 581 30.50 11.57 5.74
CA LEU A 581 31.11 12.43 6.76
C LEU A 581 32.57 12.77 6.45
N PHE A 582 33.36 11.80 5.97
CA PHE A 582 34.82 11.90 5.94
C PHE A 582 35.47 11.82 4.55
N VAL A 583 34.82 11.17 3.57
CA VAL A 583 35.46 10.83 2.29
C VAL A 583 34.89 11.63 1.12
N ARG A 584 33.56 11.77 1.05
CA ARG A 584 32.88 12.41 -0.09
C ARG A 584 33.19 13.90 -0.19
N LYS A 585 33.37 14.35 -1.43
CA LYS A 585 33.61 15.77 -1.79
C LYS A 585 32.48 16.37 -2.62
N ASP A 586 31.53 15.55 -3.08
CA ASP A 586 30.36 15.99 -3.84
C ASP A 586 29.29 16.66 -2.95
N LYS A 587 28.26 17.24 -3.57
CA LYS A 587 27.18 17.97 -2.87
C LYS A 587 26.33 17.10 -1.94
N GLY A 588 26.33 15.77 -2.12
CA GLY A 588 25.58 14.84 -1.27
C GLY A 588 26.31 14.39 -0.02
N LYS A 589 27.49 14.96 0.29
CA LYS A 589 28.18 14.78 1.57
C LYS A 589 27.39 15.38 2.72
N ILE A 590 27.67 14.96 3.96
CA ILE A 590 27.11 15.62 5.14
C ILE A 590 27.69 17.04 5.28
N PRO A 591 26.88 18.07 5.56
CA PRO A 591 27.37 19.42 5.83
C PRO A 591 28.41 19.44 6.96
N ASN A 592 29.50 20.19 6.76
CA ASN A 592 30.60 20.25 7.74
C ASN A 592 30.12 20.67 9.14
N SER A 593 29.10 21.53 9.22
CA SER A 593 28.48 21.95 10.48
C SER A 593 27.86 20.78 11.25
N VAL A 594 27.20 19.86 10.55
CA VAL A 594 26.61 18.65 11.13
C VAL A 594 27.72 17.69 11.55
N THR A 595 28.75 17.48 10.71
CA THR A 595 29.90 16.64 11.05
C THR A 595 30.56 17.07 12.36
N VAL A 596 30.88 18.36 12.51
CA VAL A 596 31.52 18.89 13.73
C VAL A 596 30.64 18.71 14.95
N LYS A 597 29.33 19.04 14.85
CA LYS A 597 28.37 18.86 15.96
C LYS A 597 28.26 17.40 16.38
N SER A 598 28.11 16.49 15.42
CA SER A 598 27.95 15.06 15.69
C SER A 598 29.19 14.42 16.30
N VAL A 599 30.39 14.77 15.81
CA VAL A 599 31.65 14.29 16.40
C VAL A 599 31.83 14.80 17.82
N PHE A 600 31.62 16.11 18.04
CA PHE A 600 31.76 16.72 19.36
C PHE A 600 30.79 16.10 20.37
N LEU A 601 29.51 15.98 20.00
CA LEU A 601 28.48 15.43 20.87
C LEU A 601 28.72 13.95 21.18
N ALA A 602 29.13 13.15 20.18
CA ALA A 602 29.48 11.74 20.38
C ALA A 602 30.67 11.57 21.34
N LEU A 603 31.73 12.36 21.18
CA LEU A 603 32.88 12.36 22.08
C LEU A 603 32.49 12.81 23.49
N PHE A 604 31.71 13.89 23.60
CA PHE A 604 31.23 14.39 24.88
C PHE A 604 30.45 13.31 25.64
N ILE A 605 29.46 12.67 25.00
CA ILE A 605 28.67 11.59 25.62
C ILE A 605 29.57 10.43 26.03
N SER A 606 30.51 10.02 25.17
CA SER A 606 31.45 8.92 25.44
C SER A 606 32.35 9.23 26.65
N ILE A 607 32.91 10.43 26.71
CA ILE A 607 33.80 10.90 27.79
C ILE A 607 33.02 11.02 29.09
N VAL A 608 31.87 11.68 29.08
CA VAL A 608 31.01 11.82 30.27
C VAL A 608 30.66 10.45 30.82
N PHE A 609 30.21 9.51 29.98
CA PHE A 609 29.89 8.17 30.45
C PHE A 609 31.12 7.41 30.99
N TYR A 610 32.27 7.57 30.35
CA TYR A 610 33.52 6.91 30.75
C TYR A 610 34.02 7.41 32.11
N PHE A 611 33.98 8.72 32.37
CA PHE A 611 34.53 9.32 33.60
C PHE A 611 33.52 9.49 34.73
N VAL A 612 32.26 9.83 34.43
CA VAL A 612 31.19 10.05 35.43
C VAL A 612 30.58 8.72 35.90
N GLY A 613 30.76 7.64 35.14
CA GLY A 613 30.21 6.32 35.40
C GLY A 613 30.75 5.56 36.64
N ASN A 614 31.21 6.23 37.70
CA ASN A 614 31.33 5.62 39.03
C ASN A 614 30.02 5.73 39.85
N PHE A 615 28.91 6.11 39.23
CA PHE A 615 27.60 5.83 39.79
C PHE A 615 27.45 4.30 39.88
N THR A 616 27.57 3.82 41.11
CA THR A 616 27.05 2.54 41.58
C THR A 616 25.74 2.22 40.89
N THR A 617 25.54 0.93 40.64
CA THR A 617 24.35 0.24 40.14
C THR A 617 23.07 0.60 40.91
N ASP A 618 22.64 1.85 40.84
CA ASP A 618 21.38 2.32 41.37
C ASP A 618 20.60 2.89 40.19
N LEU A 619 19.82 2.00 39.58
CA LEU A 619 18.81 2.29 38.57
C LEU A 619 17.61 3.10 39.16
N SER A 620 17.82 3.82 40.26
CA SER A 620 16.78 4.57 40.98
C SER A 620 16.22 5.74 40.15
N PHE A 621 17.01 6.28 39.21
CA PHE A 621 16.52 7.28 38.25
C PHE A 621 15.50 6.71 37.25
N PHE A 622 15.58 5.41 36.92
CA PHE A 622 14.72 4.77 35.91
C PHE A 622 13.49 4.07 36.48
N ARG A 623 13.45 3.82 37.79
CA ARG A 623 12.24 3.32 38.47
C ARG A 623 11.06 4.30 38.34
N SER A 624 11.34 5.59 38.23
CA SER A 624 10.34 6.63 38.01
C SER A 624 9.73 6.63 36.60
N SER A 625 10.47 6.22 35.56
CA SER A 625 9.94 6.20 34.19
C SER A 625 9.02 5.00 33.90
N ILE A 626 9.17 3.89 34.62
CA ILE A 626 8.30 2.71 34.49
C ILE A 626 7.00 2.87 35.31
N THR A 627 6.94 3.84 36.22
CA THR A 627 5.75 4.07 37.07
C THR A 627 4.65 4.88 36.35
N ILE A 628 4.90 5.40 35.13
CA ILE A 628 3.93 6.23 34.39
C ILE A 628 2.89 5.40 33.58
N LEU A 629 2.99 4.06 33.57
CA LEU A 629 2.05 3.19 32.84
C LEU A 629 1.16 2.30 33.73
N ASN A 630 0.91 2.69 34.98
CA ASN A 630 -0.11 2.04 35.81
C ASN A 630 -1.50 2.66 35.55
N PHE A 631 -2.14 2.25 34.45
CA PHE A 631 -3.60 2.32 34.34
C PHE A 631 -4.21 1.11 35.07
N GLN A 632 -4.57 1.31 36.34
CA GLN A 632 -5.43 0.39 37.09
C GLN A 632 -6.89 0.78 36.82
N SER A 633 -7.66 -0.11 36.19
CA SER A 633 -9.10 -0.22 36.43
C SER A 633 -9.53 -1.69 36.49
N PRO A 634 -10.43 -2.07 37.42
CA PRO A 634 -10.82 -3.44 37.69
C PRO A 634 -12.07 -3.83 36.89
N LEU A 635 -12.18 -5.10 36.49
CA LEU A 635 -13.40 -5.93 36.44
C LEU A 635 -13.17 -7.11 35.48
N CYS A 636 -12.66 -8.22 36.03
CA CYS A 636 -12.67 -9.50 35.33
C CYS A 636 -13.19 -10.57 36.29
N SER A 637 -14.49 -10.85 36.19
CA SER A 637 -15.06 -12.11 36.67
C SER A 637 -16.32 -12.43 35.88
N ILE A 638 -16.19 -13.22 34.81
CA ILE A 638 -17.35 -13.88 34.20
C ILE A 638 -16.97 -15.35 33.96
N GLN A 639 -17.80 -16.21 34.54
CA GLN A 639 -17.75 -17.67 34.54
C GLN A 639 -17.78 -18.26 33.13
N MET A 640 -16.84 -19.16 32.85
CA MET A 640 -17.01 -20.18 31.81
C MET A 640 -18.10 -21.17 32.24
N ARG A 641 -19.22 -21.22 31.51
CA ARG A 641 -20.16 -22.34 31.54
C ARG A 641 -20.09 -23.09 30.21
N LYS A 642 -19.99 -24.41 30.35
CA LYS A 642 -19.97 -25.44 29.31
C LYS A 642 -21.16 -25.27 28.35
N LEU A 643 -20.86 -25.15 27.05
CA LEU A 643 -21.85 -25.37 26.01
C LEU A 643 -21.67 -26.80 25.47
N SER A 644 -22.74 -27.58 25.61
CA SER A 644 -22.84 -28.99 25.26
C SER A 644 -22.83 -29.19 23.74
N MET A 645 -22.08 -30.19 23.30
CA MET A 645 -21.86 -30.66 21.91
C MET A 645 -23.12 -31.30 21.27
N ALA A 646 -24.32 -30.95 21.75
CA ALA A 646 -25.60 -31.54 21.34
C ALA A 646 -26.53 -30.56 20.62
N THR A 647 -26.23 -29.25 20.61
CA THR A 647 -26.99 -28.24 19.85
C THR A 647 -26.40 -27.94 18.47
N ALA A 648 -25.18 -28.42 18.18
CA ALA A 648 -24.52 -28.26 16.88
C ALA A 648 -24.93 -29.33 15.84
N VAL A 649 -25.57 -30.42 16.27
CA VAL A 649 -25.92 -31.56 15.39
C VAL A 649 -27.36 -31.46 14.85
N ALA A 650 -28.21 -30.61 15.44
CA ALA A 650 -29.60 -30.45 15.02
C ALA A 650 -29.83 -29.38 13.92
N MET A 651 -28.79 -28.61 13.54
CA MET A 651 -28.86 -27.59 12.48
C MET A 651 -28.16 -28.01 11.17
N MET A 652 -27.90 -29.31 11.00
CA MET A 652 -27.20 -29.87 9.82
C MET A 652 -28.13 -30.64 8.86
N VAL A 653 -29.45 -30.65 9.09
CA VAL A 653 -30.39 -31.53 8.35
C VAL A 653 -31.54 -30.77 7.67
N LEU A 654 -31.54 -29.43 7.62
CA LEU A 654 -32.67 -28.66 7.07
C LEU A 654 -32.32 -27.61 6.02
N LEU A 655 -31.22 -27.77 5.28
CA LEU A 655 -30.92 -26.97 4.09
C LEU A 655 -30.43 -27.87 2.96
N THR A 656 -31.34 -28.67 2.40
CA THR A 656 -31.18 -29.20 1.03
C THR A 656 -32.50 -29.05 0.29
N ALA A 657 -32.62 -27.99 -0.52
CA ALA A 657 -33.37 -27.98 -1.77
C ALA A 657 -33.08 -26.67 -2.53
N ASN A 658 -32.70 -26.84 -3.80
CA ASN A 658 -32.55 -25.84 -4.87
C ASN A 658 -31.24 -25.05 -4.94
N ILE A 659 -30.24 -25.69 -5.56
CA ILE A 659 -29.26 -25.01 -6.40
C ILE A 659 -29.45 -25.58 -7.81
N GLY A 660 -29.77 -24.71 -8.77
CA GLY A 660 -29.78 -25.04 -10.19
C GLY A 660 -28.36 -25.32 -10.66
N LEU A 661 -28.21 -26.27 -11.59
CA LEU A 661 -26.93 -26.68 -12.15
C LEU A 661 -26.13 -25.49 -12.71
N VAL A 662 -24.90 -25.36 -12.25
CA VAL A 662 -23.77 -24.76 -12.99
C VAL A 662 -22.68 -25.83 -13.00
N VAL A 663 -22.19 -26.22 -14.18
CA VAL A 663 -21.34 -27.42 -14.34
C VAL A 663 -19.89 -27.01 -14.58
N GLY A 664 -19.14 -26.84 -13.49
CA GLY A 664 -17.68 -26.98 -13.45
C GLY A 664 -17.31 -28.25 -12.69
N ILE A 665 -16.25 -28.96 -13.09
CA ILE A 665 -15.82 -30.20 -12.44
C ILE A 665 -14.71 -29.88 -11.45
N ARG A 666 -15.00 -29.97 -10.15
CA ARG A 666 -13.99 -29.94 -9.08
C ARG A 666 -13.54 -31.35 -8.73
N PHE A 667 -12.23 -31.61 -8.81
CA PHE A 667 -11.66 -32.92 -8.49
C PHE A 667 -10.30 -32.81 -7.81
N VAL A 668 -9.91 -33.86 -7.09
CA VAL A 668 -8.63 -33.95 -6.39
C VAL A 668 -7.66 -34.79 -7.23
N ILE A 669 -6.48 -34.27 -7.53
CA ILE A 669 -5.44 -34.94 -8.30
C ILE A 669 -4.32 -35.46 -7.39
N ASP A 670 -3.97 -36.75 -7.55
CA ASP A 670 -2.86 -37.38 -6.83
C ASP A 670 -1.57 -37.43 -7.67
N ARG A 671 -1.66 -37.84 -8.94
CA ARG A 671 -0.51 -37.88 -9.87
C ARG A 671 -0.87 -37.48 -11.30
N GLU A 672 -1.81 -38.18 -11.92
CA GLU A 672 -2.29 -37.85 -13.26
C GLU A 672 -3.79 -38.14 -13.32
N GLU A 673 -4.57 -37.20 -13.86
CA GLU A 673 -6.01 -37.36 -14.08
C GLU A 673 -6.37 -36.83 -15.46
N CYS A 674 -7.14 -37.60 -16.24
CA CYS A 674 -7.48 -37.26 -17.62
C CYS A 674 -8.99 -37.21 -17.85
N PHE A 675 -9.47 -36.10 -18.40
CA PHE A 675 -10.86 -35.91 -18.81
C PHE A 675 -10.99 -36.02 -20.32
N SER A 676 -12.13 -36.49 -20.81
CA SER A 676 -12.39 -36.55 -22.26
C SER A 676 -13.65 -35.75 -22.59
N HIS A 677 -13.54 -34.80 -23.52
CA HIS A 677 -14.66 -34.01 -24.04
C HIS A 677 -14.85 -34.32 -25.52
N LYS A 678 -16.09 -34.59 -25.94
CA LYS A 678 -16.39 -34.81 -27.36
C LYS A 678 -16.63 -33.45 -28.03
N ALA A 679 -15.91 -33.17 -29.11
CA ALA A 679 -16.10 -31.97 -29.92
C ALA A 679 -16.33 -32.36 -31.39
N GLU A 680 -17.24 -31.68 -32.07
CA GLU A 680 -17.53 -31.90 -33.49
C GLU A 680 -16.71 -30.97 -34.40
N TYR A 681 -16.64 -31.30 -35.68
CA TYR A 681 -15.76 -30.61 -36.62
C TYR A 681 -16.13 -29.13 -36.77
N GLY A 682 -15.16 -28.25 -36.56
CA GLY A 682 -15.34 -26.79 -36.66
C GLY A 682 -15.85 -26.11 -35.39
N SER A 683 -16.09 -26.83 -34.30
CA SER A 683 -16.40 -26.23 -33.00
C SER A 683 -15.18 -25.53 -32.38
N THR A 684 -15.44 -24.46 -31.64
CA THR A 684 -14.41 -23.86 -30.78
C THR A 684 -14.54 -24.50 -29.40
N VAL A 685 -13.51 -25.23 -28.99
CA VAL A 685 -13.43 -25.81 -27.65
C VAL A 685 -12.70 -24.82 -26.75
N ARG A 686 -13.38 -24.36 -25.71
CA ARG A 686 -12.85 -23.43 -24.72
C ARG A 686 -12.80 -24.11 -23.36
N PHE A 687 -11.71 -23.93 -22.65
CA PHE A 687 -11.52 -24.55 -21.34
C PHE A 687 -10.73 -23.64 -20.41
N SER A 688 -10.96 -23.80 -19.12
CA SER A 688 -10.19 -23.14 -18.07
C SER A 688 -9.96 -24.08 -16.90
N PHE A 689 -8.88 -23.84 -16.16
CA PHE A 689 -8.66 -24.52 -14.89
C PHE A 689 -8.05 -23.58 -13.85
N VAL A 690 -8.36 -23.84 -12.58
CA VAL A 690 -7.78 -23.17 -11.42
C VAL A 690 -7.47 -24.19 -10.34
N VAL A 691 -6.24 -24.17 -9.80
CA VAL A 691 -5.84 -24.98 -8.65
C VAL A 691 -6.29 -24.27 -7.37
N ILE A 692 -7.37 -24.74 -6.74
CA ILE A 692 -8.03 -24.09 -5.59
C ILE A 692 -7.33 -24.38 -4.27
N LYS A 693 -6.92 -25.64 -4.03
CA LYS A 693 -6.41 -26.08 -2.72
C LYS A 693 -5.16 -26.94 -2.87
N VAL A 694 -4.09 -26.57 -2.18
CA VAL A 694 -2.89 -27.39 -1.98
C VAL A 694 -2.84 -27.76 -0.49
N GLU A 695 -2.97 -29.04 -0.14
CA GLU A 695 -2.75 -29.50 1.24
C GLU A 695 -1.25 -29.59 1.57
N GLY A 696 -0.55 -28.46 1.49
CA GLY A 696 0.88 -28.38 1.71
C GLY A 696 1.23 -27.94 3.15
N ALA A 697 2.09 -28.72 3.80
CA ALA A 697 2.80 -28.28 5.00
C ALA A 697 4.00 -27.41 4.57
N TRP A 698 3.94 -26.10 4.81
CA TRP A 698 5.10 -25.20 4.89
C TRP A 698 5.94 -24.90 3.62
N HIS A 699 5.58 -25.43 2.45
CA HIS A 699 6.32 -25.19 1.21
C HIS A 699 5.44 -24.48 0.16
N TYR A 700 5.78 -23.22 -0.15
CA TYR A 700 5.28 -22.51 -1.32
C TYR A 700 6.41 -22.51 -2.36
N ASN A 701 6.49 -23.59 -3.12
CA ASN A 701 7.05 -23.50 -4.47
C ASN A 701 5.87 -23.25 -5.41
N GLU A 702 6.08 -22.53 -6.50
CA GLU A 702 5.13 -22.42 -7.61
C GLU A 702 5.03 -23.75 -8.37
N ASP A 703 4.81 -24.85 -7.65
CA ASP A 703 4.57 -26.15 -8.27
C ASP A 703 3.12 -26.11 -8.78
N GLY A 704 2.95 -25.68 -10.03
CA GLY A 704 1.67 -25.77 -10.73
C GLY A 704 1.43 -27.18 -11.27
N VAL A 705 0.26 -27.37 -11.87
CA VAL A 705 -0.07 -28.61 -12.58
C VAL A 705 0.32 -28.47 -14.05
N ASP A 706 0.74 -29.59 -14.65
CA ASP A 706 0.88 -29.66 -16.11
C ASP A 706 -0.47 -30.08 -16.71
N LEU A 707 -0.89 -29.44 -17.80
CA LEU A 707 -2.06 -29.82 -18.57
C LEU A 707 -1.66 -30.09 -20.02
N VAL A 708 -1.88 -31.32 -20.48
CA VAL A 708 -1.67 -31.72 -21.87
C VAL A 708 -3.00 -32.02 -22.54
N VAL A 709 -3.31 -31.29 -23.61
CA VAL A 709 -4.50 -31.48 -24.44
C VAL A 709 -4.15 -32.32 -25.66
N LYS A 710 -4.82 -33.47 -25.85
CA LYS A 710 -4.61 -34.39 -26.97
C LYS A 710 -5.87 -34.50 -27.82
N GLY A 711 -5.70 -34.48 -29.13
CA GLY A 711 -6.76 -34.67 -30.11
C GLY A 711 -7.17 -36.13 -30.30
N PRO A 712 -8.20 -36.38 -31.12
CA PRO A 712 -8.79 -37.71 -31.32
C PRO A 712 -7.83 -38.76 -31.90
N LYS A 713 -6.76 -38.34 -32.60
CA LYS A 713 -5.72 -39.22 -33.18
C LYS A 713 -4.49 -39.33 -32.26
N GLY A 714 -4.55 -38.75 -31.06
CA GLY A 714 -3.45 -38.72 -30.10
C GLY A 714 -2.43 -37.61 -30.37
N GLU A 715 -2.71 -36.71 -31.30
CA GLU A 715 -1.90 -35.53 -31.56
C GLU A 715 -1.96 -34.56 -30.36
N GLN A 716 -0.81 -34.01 -29.97
CA GLN A 716 -0.77 -33.00 -28.92
C GLN A 716 -1.17 -31.65 -29.49
N ILE A 717 -2.16 -30.98 -28.87
CA ILE A 717 -2.71 -29.70 -29.34
C ILE A 717 -2.13 -28.56 -28.52
N GLN A 718 -2.21 -28.66 -27.19
CA GLN A 718 -1.68 -27.67 -26.25
C GLN A 718 -0.99 -28.37 -25.07
N ASP A 719 0.03 -27.72 -24.51
CA ASP A 719 0.84 -28.20 -23.37
C ASP A 719 1.17 -27.01 -22.48
N PHE A 720 0.58 -27.02 -21.30
CA PHE A 720 0.78 -26.04 -20.25
C PHE A 720 1.61 -26.70 -19.16
N ARG A 721 2.68 -26.04 -18.75
CA ARG A 721 3.57 -26.55 -17.71
C ARG A 721 3.68 -25.61 -16.55
N ASP A 722 3.67 -26.19 -15.35
CA ASP A 722 3.84 -25.49 -14.08
C ASP A 722 2.87 -24.30 -13.94
N LYS A 723 1.58 -24.55 -14.26
CA LYS A 723 0.51 -23.54 -14.22
C LYS A 723 -0.43 -23.78 -13.04
N THR A 724 -0.75 -22.73 -12.30
CA THR A 724 -1.73 -22.77 -11.20
C THR A 724 -3.14 -22.39 -11.66
N SER A 725 -3.25 -21.62 -12.74
CA SER A 725 -4.48 -21.34 -13.45
C SER A 725 -4.16 -20.96 -14.90
N ASP A 726 -5.00 -21.38 -15.83
CA ASP A 726 -4.91 -20.98 -17.23
C ASP A 726 -6.28 -21.05 -17.92
N LYS A 727 -6.41 -20.34 -19.04
CA LYS A 727 -7.61 -20.26 -19.87
C LYS A 727 -7.17 -20.27 -21.33
N SER A 728 -7.75 -21.17 -22.12
CA SER A 728 -7.43 -21.25 -23.54
C SER A 728 -8.60 -21.77 -24.37
N ASP A 729 -8.49 -21.57 -25.68
CA ASP A 729 -9.38 -22.13 -26.68
C ASP A 729 -8.60 -22.68 -27.87
N PHE A 730 -9.24 -23.61 -28.58
CA PHE A 730 -8.77 -24.12 -29.87
C PHE A 730 -9.95 -24.54 -30.74
N VAL A 731 -9.73 -24.57 -32.06
CA VAL A 731 -10.74 -25.04 -33.03
C VAL A 731 -10.56 -26.54 -33.28
N ALA A 732 -11.63 -27.32 -33.16
CA ALA A 732 -11.63 -28.75 -33.38
C ALA A 732 -11.58 -29.07 -34.90
N HIS A 733 -10.39 -29.43 -35.41
CA HIS A 733 -10.19 -29.82 -36.81
C HIS A 733 -10.52 -31.29 -37.12
N ASN A 734 -10.68 -32.12 -36.09
CA ASN A 734 -11.11 -33.51 -36.21
C ASN A 734 -12.31 -33.70 -35.28
N GLU A 735 -13.40 -34.30 -35.77
CA GLU A 735 -14.48 -34.74 -34.89
C GLU A 735 -13.97 -35.91 -34.01
N GLY A 736 -14.23 -35.85 -32.70
CA GLY A 736 -13.89 -36.94 -31.80
C GLY A 736 -13.69 -36.52 -30.35
N LEU A 737 -13.07 -37.41 -29.57
CA LEU A 737 -12.79 -37.19 -28.15
C LEU A 737 -11.44 -36.50 -27.98
N TYR A 738 -11.48 -35.30 -27.42
CA TYR A 738 -10.31 -34.54 -26.97
C TYR A 738 -10.03 -34.88 -25.52
N LYS A 739 -8.78 -35.19 -25.18
CA LYS A 739 -8.35 -35.58 -23.83
C LYS A 739 -7.56 -34.46 -23.16
N PHE A 740 -7.92 -34.14 -21.92
CA PHE A 740 -7.29 -33.14 -21.06
C PHE A 740 -6.64 -33.86 -19.89
N CYS A 741 -5.32 -34.04 -19.93
CA CYS A 741 -4.58 -34.77 -18.92
C CYS A 741 -3.80 -33.81 -18.03
N PHE A 742 -4.20 -33.76 -16.76
CA PHE A 742 -3.54 -33.03 -15.70
C PHE A 742 -2.48 -33.91 -15.05
N THR A 743 -1.29 -33.39 -14.79
CA THR A 743 -0.23 -34.07 -14.03
C THR A 743 0.18 -33.21 -12.85
N ASN A 744 0.08 -33.78 -11.65
CA ASN A 744 0.52 -33.17 -10.40
C ASN A 744 1.98 -33.55 -10.12
N LYS A 745 2.85 -32.55 -9.97
CA LYS A 745 4.25 -32.71 -9.57
C LYS A 745 4.46 -32.60 -8.07
N SER A 746 3.47 -32.07 -7.35
CA SER A 746 3.52 -31.85 -5.91
C SER A 746 3.41 -33.18 -5.14
N PRO A 747 4.10 -33.34 -4.01
CA PRO A 747 3.93 -34.49 -3.12
C PRO A 747 2.61 -34.45 -2.34
N TYR A 748 1.77 -33.44 -2.53
CA TYR A 748 0.50 -33.23 -1.86
C TYR A 748 -0.67 -33.28 -2.85
N HIS A 749 -1.85 -33.64 -2.34
CA HIS A 749 -3.08 -33.60 -3.14
C HIS A 749 -3.46 -32.16 -3.48
N GLU A 750 -3.78 -31.93 -4.75
CA GLU A 750 -4.25 -30.64 -5.25
C GLU A 750 -5.71 -30.76 -5.70
N THR A 751 -6.51 -29.73 -5.44
CA THR A 751 -7.89 -29.64 -5.96
C THR A 751 -7.92 -28.72 -7.16
N ILE A 752 -8.36 -29.23 -8.30
CA ILE A 752 -8.49 -28.49 -9.56
C ILE A 752 -9.98 -28.25 -9.82
N ASP A 753 -10.32 -27.00 -10.12
CA ASP A 753 -11.59 -26.64 -10.76
C ASP A 753 -11.35 -26.57 -12.26
N PHE A 754 -12.07 -27.38 -13.03
CA PHE A 754 -11.91 -27.50 -14.48
C PHE A 754 -13.25 -27.31 -15.18
N ASP A 755 -13.26 -26.39 -16.14
CA ASP A 755 -14.41 -26.13 -17.01
C ASP A 755 -13.99 -26.30 -18.47
N VAL A 756 -14.84 -26.97 -19.25
CA VAL A 756 -14.64 -27.23 -20.68
C VAL A 756 -15.96 -27.20 -21.42
N HIS A 757 -15.98 -26.50 -22.54
CA HIS A 757 -17.16 -26.34 -23.38
C HIS A 757 -16.80 -26.27 -24.84
N SER A 758 -17.71 -26.73 -25.69
CA SER A 758 -17.57 -26.69 -27.15
C SER A 758 -18.74 -25.91 -27.73
N SER A 759 -18.48 -24.77 -28.34
CA SER A 759 -19.49 -24.02 -29.07
C SER A 759 -19.46 -24.38 -30.56
N HIS A 760 -20.64 -24.62 -31.14
CA HIS A 760 -20.83 -24.94 -32.54
C HIS A 760 -21.46 -23.75 -33.28
N PHE A 761 -20.82 -23.25 -34.33
CA PHE A 761 -21.50 -22.39 -35.29
C PHE A 761 -22.43 -23.26 -36.15
N TYR A 762 -23.74 -23.05 -36.05
CA TYR A 762 -24.71 -23.61 -36.99
C TYR A 762 -24.45 -23.03 -38.39
N ASN A 763 -23.62 -23.69 -39.18
CA ASN A 763 -23.59 -23.54 -40.63
C ASN A 763 -24.05 -24.88 -41.22
N ASP A 764 -25.26 -24.87 -41.77
CA ASP A 764 -25.93 -25.91 -42.55
C ASP A 764 -26.55 -27.10 -41.82
N VAL A 765 -27.87 -26.99 -41.56
CA VAL A 765 -28.82 -28.08 -41.83
C VAL A 765 -30.06 -27.51 -42.51
N GLU A 766 -30.36 -28.04 -43.70
CA GLU A 766 -31.55 -27.82 -44.51
C GLU A 766 -32.85 -28.06 -43.72
N HIS A 767 -33.52 -26.99 -43.28
CA HIS A 767 -34.97 -27.02 -43.06
C HIS A 767 -35.58 -25.69 -43.53
N ALA A 768 -36.47 -25.79 -44.52
CA ALA A 768 -37.18 -24.67 -45.12
C ALA A 768 -37.89 -23.79 -44.07
N LYS A 769 -37.41 -22.55 -43.88
CA LYS A 769 -38.13 -21.46 -43.19
C LYS A 769 -37.79 -20.13 -43.86
N ASP A 770 -38.80 -19.25 -43.93
CA ASP A 770 -38.76 -17.93 -44.58
C ASP A 770 -37.48 -17.13 -44.29
N ASP A 771 -37.02 -16.40 -45.31
CA ASP A 771 -35.87 -15.46 -45.26
C ASP A 771 -35.94 -14.43 -44.11
N HIS A 772 -37.10 -14.29 -43.46
CA HIS A 772 -37.32 -13.43 -42.30
C HIS A 772 -36.77 -13.97 -40.96
N PHE A 773 -36.60 -15.28 -40.79
CA PHE A 773 -36.18 -15.86 -39.48
C PHE A 773 -34.68 -16.07 -39.34
N LYS A 774 -33.95 -16.17 -40.46
CA LYS A 774 -32.49 -16.38 -40.47
C LYS A 774 -31.70 -15.32 -39.70
N PRO A 775 -31.99 -14.00 -39.81
CA PRO A 775 -31.28 -12.97 -39.07
C PRO A 775 -31.51 -13.06 -37.55
N ILE A 776 -32.73 -13.47 -37.13
CA ILE A 776 -33.10 -13.59 -35.72
C ILE A 776 -32.39 -14.79 -35.09
N LEU A 777 -32.34 -15.93 -35.77
CA LEU A 777 -31.61 -17.12 -35.30
C LEU A 777 -30.11 -16.87 -35.19
N GLU A 778 -29.53 -16.11 -36.13
CA GLU A 778 -28.13 -15.71 -36.06
C GLU A 778 -27.86 -14.76 -34.88
N GLN A 779 -28.78 -13.84 -34.57
CA GLN A 779 -28.69 -12.99 -33.39
C GLN A 779 -28.85 -13.78 -32.08
N ILE A 780 -29.76 -14.75 -32.02
CA ILE A 780 -29.93 -15.64 -30.85
C ILE A 780 -28.65 -16.44 -30.60
N SER A 781 -28.06 -17.02 -31.65
CA SER A 781 -26.79 -17.75 -31.53
C SER A 781 -25.64 -16.85 -31.06
N LYS A 782 -25.54 -15.61 -31.57
CA LYS A 782 -24.54 -14.64 -31.08
C LYS A 782 -24.77 -14.23 -29.63
N LEU A 783 -26.03 -14.11 -29.20
CA LEU A 783 -26.38 -13.77 -27.82
C LEU A 783 -26.09 -14.94 -26.87
N GLU A 784 -26.38 -16.17 -27.29
CA GLU A 784 -26.06 -17.41 -26.56
C GLU A 784 -24.55 -17.56 -26.35
N ASP A 785 -23.74 -17.33 -27.40
CA ASP A 785 -22.27 -17.30 -27.31
C ASP A 785 -21.78 -16.19 -26.38
N ALA A 786 -22.34 -14.98 -26.48
CA ALA A 786 -21.95 -13.87 -25.61
C ALA A 786 -22.30 -14.15 -24.14
N LEU A 787 -23.47 -14.74 -23.87
CA LEU A 787 -23.89 -15.15 -22.53
C LEU A 787 -22.98 -16.24 -21.98
N TYR A 788 -22.65 -17.24 -22.79
CA TYR A 788 -21.73 -18.31 -22.40
C TYR A 788 -20.32 -17.75 -22.10
N ASN A 789 -19.83 -16.81 -22.91
CA ASN A 789 -18.54 -16.16 -22.66
C ASN A 789 -18.53 -15.47 -21.30
N ILE A 790 -19.59 -14.75 -20.96
CA ILE A 790 -19.72 -14.07 -19.67
C ILE A 790 -19.77 -15.10 -18.52
N GLN A 791 -20.54 -16.18 -18.67
CA GLN A 791 -20.63 -17.24 -17.66
C GLN A 791 -19.29 -17.95 -17.44
N PHE A 792 -18.56 -18.25 -18.52
CA PHE A 792 -17.24 -18.87 -18.47
C PHE A 792 -16.21 -17.97 -17.77
N GLU A 793 -16.20 -16.67 -18.08
CA GLU A 793 -15.33 -15.70 -17.41
C GLU A 793 -15.69 -15.55 -15.93
N GLN A 794 -16.99 -15.51 -15.63
CA GLN A 794 -17.48 -15.44 -14.26
C GLN A 794 -17.02 -16.66 -13.44
N HIS A 795 -17.20 -17.87 -13.98
CA HIS A 795 -16.78 -19.10 -13.30
C HIS A 795 -15.26 -19.13 -13.04
N TRP A 796 -14.46 -18.68 -14.02
CA TRP A 796 -13.02 -18.57 -13.85
C TRP A 796 -12.62 -17.56 -12.77
N LEU A 797 -13.25 -16.37 -12.74
CA LEU A 797 -13.01 -15.35 -11.72
C LEU A 797 -13.45 -15.80 -10.32
N GLU A 798 -14.58 -16.50 -10.21
CA GLU A 798 -15.04 -17.09 -8.95
C GLU A 798 -14.02 -18.10 -8.40
N ALA A 799 -13.53 -19.02 -9.23
CA ALA A 799 -12.53 -20.01 -8.82
C ALA A 799 -11.19 -19.37 -8.39
N GLU A 800 -10.75 -18.32 -9.07
CA GLU A 800 -9.53 -17.57 -8.69
C GLU A 800 -9.73 -16.78 -7.38
N THR A 801 -10.93 -16.24 -7.16
CA THR A 801 -11.31 -15.54 -5.93
C THR A 801 -11.38 -16.50 -4.74
N ASP A 802 -11.98 -17.68 -4.92
CA ASP A 802 -12.02 -18.76 -3.93
C ASP A 802 -10.61 -19.19 -3.51
N ARG A 803 -9.71 -19.36 -4.49
CA ARG A 803 -8.29 -19.67 -4.27
C ARG A 803 -7.63 -18.58 -3.42
N GLN A 804 -7.81 -17.31 -3.78
CA GLN A 804 -7.26 -16.19 -3.01
C GLN A 804 -7.82 -16.13 -1.58
N ALA A 805 -9.12 -16.34 -1.41
CA ALA A 805 -9.77 -16.34 -0.09
C ALA A 805 -9.22 -17.45 0.82
N LEU A 806 -9.07 -18.68 0.30
CA LEU A 806 -8.50 -19.81 1.04
C LEU A 806 -7.02 -19.58 1.41
N ILE A 807 -6.24 -19.01 0.49
CA ILE A 807 -4.84 -18.64 0.75
C ILE A 807 -4.78 -17.58 1.84
N ASN A 808 -5.59 -16.52 1.74
CA ASN A 808 -5.64 -15.43 2.72
C ASN A 808 -6.08 -15.92 4.10
N GLU A 809 -7.10 -16.78 4.20
CA GLU A 809 -7.54 -17.35 5.47
C GLU A 809 -6.46 -18.25 6.09
N GLY A 810 -5.82 -19.10 5.28
CA GLY A 810 -4.71 -19.95 5.71
C GLY A 810 -3.51 -19.13 6.19
N MET A 811 -3.15 -18.07 5.47
CA MET A 811 -2.10 -17.12 5.82
C MET A 811 -2.44 -16.37 7.12
N SER A 812 -3.63 -15.79 7.23
CA SER A 812 -4.12 -15.04 8.39
C SER A 812 -4.12 -15.92 9.65
N ARG A 813 -4.67 -17.14 9.57
CA ARG A 813 -4.69 -18.07 10.69
C ARG A 813 -3.27 -18.41 11.15
N ARG A 814 -2.34 -18.68 10.22
CA ARG A 814 -0.93 -18.97 10.53
C ARG A 814 -0.22 -17.76 11.12
N ALA A 815 -0.42 -16.57 10.56
CA ALA A 815 0.15 -15.33 11.04
C ALA A 815 -0.35 -15.00 12.46
N MET A 816 -1.64 -15.18 12.73
CA MET A 816 -2.21 -14.99 14.07
C MET A 816 -1.66 -16.02 15.06
N HIS A 817 -1.58 -17.31 14.71
CA HIS A 817 -0.96 -18.32 15.58
C HIS A 817 0.51 -18.01 15.84
N LYS A 818 1.27 -17.64 14.81
CA LYS A 818 2.66 -17.21 14.93
C LYS A 818 2.77 -16.01 15.86
N ALA A 819 1.99 -14.96 15.63
CA ALA A 819 2.00 -13.74 16.44
C ALA A 819 1.62 -14.03 17.91
N LEU A 820 0.65 -14.91 18.15
CA LEU A 820 0.29 -15.35 19.50
C LEU A 820 1.42 -16.13 20.17
N VAL A 821 2.07 -17.05 19.46
CA VAL A 821 3.21 -17.83 19.98
C VAL A 821 4.42 -16.94 20.21
N GLU A 822 4.75 -16.03 19.29
CA GLU A 822 5.83 -15.06 19.42
C GLU A 822 5.57 -14.08 20.56
N SER A 823 4.33 -13.58 20.69
CA SER A 823 3.93 -12.71 21.81
C SER A 823 4.02 -13.45 23.13
N ALA A 824 3.52 -14.69 23.20
CA ALA A 824 3.64 -15.52 24.40
C ALA A 824 5.11 -15.83 24.74
N ALA A 825 5.94 -16.11 23.73
CA ALA A 825 7.38 -16.33 23.89
C ALA A 825 8.10 -15.06 24.32
N LEU A 826 7.74 -13.88 23.80
CA LEU A 826 8.28 -12.57 24.18
C LEU A 826 7.88 -12.19 25.60
N ILE A 827 6.61 -12.41 25.97
CA ILE A 827 6.13 -12.23 27.34
C ILE A 827 6.88 -13.18 28.27
N GLY A 828 6.98 -14.46 27.91
CA GLY A 828 7.73 -15.46 28.66
C GLY A 828 9.22 -15.11 28.80
N ALA A 829 9.87 -14.66 27.73
CA ALA A 829 11.25 -14.23 27.71
C ALA A 829 11.46 -12.95 28.53
N SER A 830 10.51 -12.01 28.50
CA SER A 830 10.54 -10.78 29.28
C SER A 830 10.35 -11.07 30.77
N VAL A 831 9.40 -11.93 31.13
CA VAL A 831 9.21 -12.42 32.51
C VAL A 831 10.46 -13.17 32.99
N LEU A 832 11.04 -14.03 32.15
CA LEU A 832 12.28 -14.75 32.44
C LEU A 832 13.46 -13.78 32.58
N GLN A 833 13.58 -12.77 31.73
CA GLN A 833 14.61 -11.72 31.82
C GLN A 833 14.47 -10.94 33.12
N VAL A 834 13.27 -10.51 33.48
CA VAL A 834 13.00 -9.83 34.75
C VAL A 834 13.34 -10.74 35.93
N TYR A 835 12.91 -12.00 35.90
CA TYR A 835 13.23 -12.99 36.94
C TYR A 835 14.75 -13.24 37.07
N LEU A 836 15.45 -13.40 35.95
CA LEU A 836 16.90 -13.59 35.92
C LEU A 836 17.65 -12.34 36.37
N LEU A 837 17.19 -11.14 36.00
CA LEU A 837 17.75 -9.87 36.48
C LEU A 837 17.58 -9.76 38.00
N ILE A 838 16.38 -9.99 38.53
CA ILE A 838 16.13 -10.00 39.98
C ILE A 838 17.09 -10.97 40.68
N ARG A 839 17.19 -12.21 40.19
CA ARG A 839 18.06 -13.25 40.78
C ARG A 839 19.56 -12.94 40.65
N LEU A 840 19.99 -12.31 39.56
CA LEU A 840 21.37 -11.88 39.34
C LEU A 840 21.76 -10.76 40.31
N PHE A 841 20.85 -9.82 40.58
CA PHE A 841 21.06 -8.74 41.55
C PHE A 841 20.98 -9.21 43.00
N GLU A 842 20.09 -10.17 43.33
CA GLU A 842 20.06 -10.82 44.65
C GLU A 842 21.37 -11.56 44.98
N ARG A 843 21.98 -12.25 43.99
CA ARG A 843 23.29 -12.90 44.16
C ARG A 843 24.43 -11.92 44.40
N LYS A 844 24.40 -10.72 43.79
CA LYS A 844 25.41 -9.68 44.02
C LYS A 844 25.32 -9.06 45.41
N LEU A 845 24.12 -8.94 45.98
CA LEU A 845 23.93 -8.50 47.38
C LEU A 845 24.43 -9.54 48.39
N GLY A 846 24.32 -10.84 48.07
CA GLY A 846 24.85 -11.92 48.93
C GLY A 846 26.37 -12.03 48.97
N MET A 847 27.09 -11.57 47.94
CA MET A 847 28.56 -11.61 47.89
C MET A 847 29.25 -10.36 48.48
N SER A 848 28.49 -9.32 48.85
CA SER A 848 29.02 -8.11 49.51
C SER A 848 29.00 -8.18 51.04
N ARG A 849 28.63 -9.33 51.62
CA ARG A 849 28.69 -9.61 53.07
C ARG A 849 29.57 -10.83 53.34
N VAL A 850 30.86 -10.75 53.00
CA VAL A 850 31.97 -11.42 53.69
C VAL A 850 33.19 -10.52 53.60
#